data_AF-A0A815Q0Q7-F1
#
_entry.id   AF-A0A815Q0Q7-F1
#
_cell.length_a   1.000
_cell.length_b   1.000
_cell.length_c   1.000
_cell.angle_alpha   90.00
_cell.angle_beta   90.00
_cell.angle_gamma   90.00
#
_symmetry.space_group_name_H-M   'P 1'
#
loop_
_entity.id
_entity.type
_entity.pdbx_description
1 polymer ?
#
loop_
_entity_poly.entity_id
_entity_poly.type
_entity_poly.pdbx_seq_one_letter_code
_entity_poly.pdbx_strand_id
1 'polypeptide(L)'
;MSESESSQKPSLPSNPFIRNNSATIISSDDIQLRRRMVRNYSLLWLDECMDQTNKDYENSMIQIQTIADNVNVFNQRDECIDFLSDAQDIKFFLIVKDTMSQQIMPLINDIPQLDSVYIFSNIKSCHEKLTKKWRKIKSAHSNIDDLCQGLQLGIKQYHQDSIAMSFITTNDMKSAGNLNQLEPTFMYTQLFKEILLNMKHGKQAIKEFTTYCRQNNTGSPANIDQFENDYHTQSAIWWYTFPSFIYSMLNGGLRFMEGDTLIKMGFFMHDLHLQIKELHQQQSNTDHSKPFTVYRGQGLSKANFEKLQKTKGSLMSFNNFLSTSTGQDTPLGFALSALENADTVGILFEISINPRVKSVPFAFIKEKSYFDEEDEILFSMHTVFRVGAIKVMDINNQLYQVELKLTSDDDQQLRLLTDRIREEAGGDTGWYRLGILLFKIGQLNKAEELYNVLLEHSSDESEKAICYLNLAYAKNKQGDYEKAISFYKQGQEIQQKNLPSNHPSLATSYNNIGNVYENMGDYSKALLFYEQGLENRQKTLSLNYPDLATSYNNIGGVYNSMGQYSQALSYYDQGLQIYQKHIPSNHPSLATSYSNIGNVYDNNGEYSKALSYYEKALEIQQKTVPSNHPDLATSYNNIGSVYDNMGQNSKALSSHEKALEIFEKTLPLHHPSLATSYNNIGTLEIREKTLPSNHPSLATSYNNIGNVYENTGDYSKALSYYEKTVEIFEKPLLSNHPSLATSYSNIGSVYEKMGAHLKALSFYKQALEIREKTLPSNHPDLATSYNNIGCVYTKMEEYSKAVSYFEKAREIQEKTVPSNHPTLATSYSNIGSVCENMGEYSKALLYYEKALEIQQKNLPSNHLDLANSYNNIGNVYDKMGEYSKALSSHEKTIKICQKALPSNHSLLATLYANVGLVYHKAEEYSKALLYFEKGFEIQQETRPSNHPDFATSYNNIGSVYERMGKYSKALSYYEKVIEIYQNTLPTNHPGLAQSYNNIGLMYYNMKDYSEALSYYERAMDICQRTLSPTYPLIKSVKESIEVVKKILQRIDDK
;
A
#
# COMPACT_ATOMS: atom_id res chain seq x y z
N MET A 1 25.09 42.21 -73.42
CA MET A 1 26.56 42.09 -73.48
C MET A 1 27.06 42.03 -72.05
N SER A 2 27.65 40.97 -71.51
CA SER A 2 27.98 39.60 -71.97
C SER A 2 28.67 38.94 -70.77
N GLU A 3 28.21 37.74 -70.38
CA GLU A 3 28.95 36.50 -69.97
C GLU A 3 30.18 36.59 -69.03
N SER A 4 30.61 35.60 -68.23
CA SER A 4 30.22 34.26 -67.73
C SER A 4 31.43 33.74 -66.90
N GLU A 5 31.25 32.72 -66.02
CA GLU A 5 32.24 31.74 -65.45
C GLU A 5 32.02 31.56 -63.92
N SER A 6 31.36 30.50 -63.43
CA SER A 6 31.73 29.07 -63.28
C SER A 6 32.52 28.71 -62.01
N SER A 7 31.79 28.11 -61.05
CA SER A 7 32.14 27.00 -60.13
C SER A 7 33.61 26.70 -59.77
N GLN A 8 33.93 26.71 -58.47
CA GLN A 8 34.78 25.69 -57.82
C GLN A 8 34.61 25.69 -56.28
N LYS A 9 34.29 24.52 -55.70
CA LYS A 9 34.30 24.21 -54.25
C LYS A 9 35.75 24.05 -53.76
N PRO A 10 36.09 24.41 -52.51
CA PRO A 10 37.36 24.02 -51.91
C PRO A 10 37.28 22.62 -51.28
N SER A 11 38.30 21.80 -51.59
CA SER A 11 38.57 20.45 -51.10
C SER A 11 39.13 20.44 -49.67
N LEU A 12 38.64 19.52 -48.83
CA LEU A 12 39.21 19.16 -47.52
C LEU A 12 40.46 18.26 -47.67
N PRO A 13 41.42 18.32 -46.73
CA PRO A 13 42.66 17.55 -46.81
C PRO A 13 42.44 16.09 -46.34
N SER A 14 43.01 15.17 -47.11
CA SER A 14 43.15 13.74 -46.85
C SER A 14 44.18 13.46 -45.75
N ASN A 15 43.80 12.69 -44.71
CA ASN A 15 44.75 12.12 -43.75
C ASN A 15 44.88 10.59 -44.00
N PRO A 16 46.10 10.01 -44.05
CA PRO A 16 46.33 8.71 -44.66
C PRO A 16 46.64 7.62 -43.63
N PHE A 17 45.73 6.67 -43.40
CA PHE A 17 46.08 5.35 -42.85
C PHE A 17 44.97 4.36 -43.22
N ILE A 18 45.21 3.54 -44.24
CA ILE A 18 44.72 2.16 -44.44
C ILE A 18 45.40 1.62 -45.71
N ARG A 19 46.23 0.57 -45.57
CA ARG A 19 46.27 -0.66 -46.41
C ARG A 19 47.51 -1.53 -46.08
N ASN A 20 47.29 -2.70 -45.47
CA ASN A 20 47.47 -4.01 -46.15
C ASN A 20 47.27 -5.23 -45.21
N ASN A 21 46.24 -6.02 -45.56
CA ASN A 21 46.08 -7.49 -45.60
C ASN A 21 46.61 -8.43 -44.48
N SER A 22 45.70 -9.24 -43.90
CA SER A 22 45.39 -10.61 -44.39
C SER A 22 44.19 -11.29 -43.71
N ALA A 23 43.19 -11.61 -44.55
CA ALA A 23 41.99 -12.45 -44.47
C ALA A 23 41.65 -13.35 -43.25
N THR A 24 40.46 -13.10 -42.69
CA THR A 24 39.40 -14.11 -42.51
C THR A 24 38.06 -13.47 -42.90
N ILE A 25 37.26 -14.15 -43.71
CA ILE A 25 36.05 -13.61 -44.35
C ILE A 25 34.97 -13.33 -43.30
N ILE A 26 34.75 -12.05 -42.99
CA ILE A 26 33.53 -11.53 -42.38
C ILE A 26 32.94 -10.58 -43.43
N SER A 27 31.68 -10.78 -43.83
CA SER A 27 31.03 -9.97 -44.87
C SER A 27 30.98 -8.48 -44.47
N SER A 28 31.22 -7.59 -45.43
CA SER A 28 31.18 -6.13 -45.26
C SER A 28 29.89 -5.62 -44.60
N ASP A 29 28.78 -6.32 -44.82
CA ASP A 29 27.45 -5.97 -44.31
C ASP A 29 27.35 -6.10 -42.79
N ASP A 30 28.12 -7.01 -42.19
CA ASP A 30 28.14 -7.28 -40.75
C ASP A 30 28.96 -6.23 -39.99
N ILE A 31 29.80 -5.45 -40.70
CA ILE A 31 30.62 -4.35 -40.16
C ILE A 31 29.82 -3.03 -40.19
N GLN A 32 28.94 -2.81 -41.17
CA GLN A 32 28.04 -1.65 -41.23
C GLN A 32 26.95 -1.70 -40.15
N LEU A 33 26.36 -2.88 -39.91
CA LEU A 33 25.39 -3.12 -38.83
C LEU A 33 26.00 -2.86 -37.43
N ARG A 34 27.29 -3.16 -37.23
CA ARG A 34 28.02 -2.95 -35.96
C ARG A 34 28.27 -1.47 -35.62
N ARG A 35 28.27 -0.56 -36.59
CA ARG A 35 28.63 0.86 -36.38
C ARG A 35 27.49 1.75 -35.89
N ARG A 36 26.23 1.30 -35.92
CA ARG A 36 25.03 2.14 -35.73
C ARG A 36 24.40 2.12 -34.34
N MET A 37 24.87 1.29 -33.41
CA MET A 37 24.33 1.23 -32.05
C MET A 37 25.43 1.41 -31.01
N VAL A 38 25.45 2.56 -30.32
CA VAL A 38 26.12 2.66 -29.01
C VAL A 38 25.26 1.95 -27.98
N ARG A 39 25.90 1.08 -27.20
CA ARG A 39 25.28 -0.07 -26.54
C ARG A 39 24.97 0.23 -25.08
N ASN A 40 23.79 -0.18 -24.59
CA ASN A 40 23.32 0.07 -23.22
C ASN A 40 23.72 -1.06 -22.25
N TYR A 41 25.03 -1.31 -22.16
CA TYR A 41 25.64 -2.22 -21.20
C TYR A 41 27.06 -1.72 -20.87
N SER A 42 27.60 -2.15 -19.74
CA SER A 42 29.02 -1.93 -19.41
C SER A 42 29.75 -3.26 -19.33
N LEU A 43 30.96 -3.28 -19.86
CA LEU A 43 31.85 -4.43 -19.73
C LEU A 43 32.75 -4.22 -18.52
N LEU A 44 32.74 -5.17 -17.60
CA LEU A 44 33.60 -5.19 -16.43
C LEU A 44 34.74 -6.17 -16.66
N TRP A 45 35.96 -5.81 -16.26
CA TRP A 45 37.10 -6.74 -16.22
C TRP A 45 37.69 -6.75 -14.82
N LEU A 46 37.59 -7.89 -14.14
CA LEU A 46 38.21 -8.13 -12.84
C LEU A 46 39.46 -9.03 -12.97
N ASP A 47 40.65 -8.47 -12.66
CA ASP A 47 41.93 -9.19 -12.62
C ASP A 47 42.87 -8.61 -11.54
N GLU A 48 43.34 -9.49 -10.63
CA GLU A 48 44.19 -9.15 -9.49
C GLU A 48 45.66 -8.82 -9.84
N CYS A 49 46.17 -9.25 -11.01
CA CYS A 49 47.58 -9.10 -11.39
C CYS A 49 47.82 -7.99 -12.41
N MET A 50 46.96 -6.98 -12.45
CA MET A 50 46.91 -6.00 -13.52
C MET A 50 48.05 -4.98 -13.42
N ASP A 51 48.96 -5.01 -14.39
CA ASP A 51 49.97 -3.98 -14.63
C ASP A 51 49.60 -3.18 -15.87
N GLN A 52 49.12 -1.96 -15.67
CA GLN A 52 48.71 -1.05 -16.75
C GLN A 52 49.87 -0.61 -17.65
N THR A 53 51.13 -0.94 -17.29
CA THR A 53 52.32 -0.66 -18.11
C THR A 53 52.72 -1.81 -19.04
N ASN A 54 51.99 -2.95 -18.97
CA ASN A 54 52.26 -4.13 -19.78
C ASN A 54 51.65 -4.02 -21.20
N LYS A 55 52.50 -4.19 -22.23
CA LYS A 55 52.11 -4.16 -23.65
C LYS A 55 51.06 -5.20 -24.04
N ASP A 56 51.06 -6.37 -23.40
CA ASP A 56 50.09 -7.43 -23.71
C ASP A 56 48.68 -7.07 -23.19
N TYR A 57 48.61 -6.31 -22.09
CA TYR A 57 47.36 -5.77 -21.57
C TYR A 57 46.83 -4.64 -22.46
N GLU A 58 47.70 -3.72 -22.89
CA GLU A 58 47.35 -2.65 -23.82
C GLU A 58 46.78 -3.21 -25.14
N ASN A 59 47.41 -4.25 -25.69
CA ASN A 59 46.91 -4.96 -26.88
C ASN A 59 45.56 -5.66 -26.63
N SER A 60 45.38 -6.30 -25.48
CA SER A 60 44.12 -6.98 -25.11
C SER A 60 42.98 -5.99 -24.89
N MET A 61 43.28 -4.84 -24.28
CA MET A 61 42.33 -3.74 -24.09
C MET A 61 41.93 -3.11 -25.41
N ILE A 62 42.88 -2.88 -26.33
CA ILE A 62 42.56 -2.40 -27.68
C ILE A 62 41.57 -3.35 -28.36
N GLN A 63 41.79 -4.66 -28.28
CA GLN A 63 40.88 -5.65 -28.86
C GLN A 63 39.50 -5.65 -28.18
N ILE A 64 39.43 -5.59 -26.86
CA ILE A 64 38.16 -5.55 -26.12
C ILE A 64 37.41 -4.23 -26.36
N GLN A 65 38.12 -3.12 -26.47
CA GLN A 65 37.56 -1.80 -26.79
C GLN A 65 37.01 -1.72 -28.22
N THR A 66 37.41 -2.63 -29.14
CA THR A 66 36.70 -2.78 -30.42
C THR A 66 35.29 -3.39 -30.26
N ILE A 67 34.97 -3.96 -29.09
CA ILE A 67 33.69 -4.63 -28.81
C ILE A 67 32.80 -3.81 -27.87
N ALA A 68 33.37 -3.10 -26.88
CA ALA A 68 32.63 -2.30 -25.93
C ALA A 68 33.35 -0.97 -25.65
N ASP A 69 32.65 0.15 -25.83
CA ASP A 69 33.21 1.49 -25.65
C ASP A 69 33.46 1.84 -24.16
N ASN A 70 32.69 1.23 -23.25
CA ASN A 70 32.78 1.42 -21.80
C ASN A 70 33.27 0.12 -21.11
N VAL A 71 34.58 0.02 -20.91
CA VAL A 71 35.23 -1.09 -20.19
C VAL A 71 35.72 -0.59 -18.83
N ASN A 72 35.05 -1.01 -17.75
CA ASN A 72 35.44 -0.70 -16.39
C ASN A 72 36.32 -1.82 -15.84
N VAL A 73 37.51 -1.47 -15.37
CA VAL A 73 38.53 -2.42 -14.97
C VAL A 73 38.73 -2.33 -13.46
N PHE A 74 38.66 -3.47 -12.77
CA PHE A 74 38.81 -3.57 -11.34
C PHE A 74 39.96 -4.51 -10.99
N ASN A 75 40.78 -4.11 -10.03
CA ASN A 75 41.84 -4.93 -9.44
C ASN A 75 41.41 -5.55 -8.10
N GLN A 76 40.33 -5.02 -7.49
CA GLN A 76 39.77 -5.49 -6.24
C GLN A 76 38.35 -5.99 -6.44
N ARG A 77 38.02 -7.08 -5.75
CA ARG A 77 36.70 -7.71 -5.81
C ARG A 77 35.61 -6.82 -5.24
N ASP A 78 35.85 -6.20 -4.08
CA ASP A 78 34.81 -5.48 -3.34
C ASP A 78 34.38 -4.23 -4.12
N GLU A 79 35.32 -3.48 -4.70
CA GLU A 79 35.02 -2.35 -5.60
C GLU A 79 34.17 -2.76 -6.81
N CYS A 80 34.45 -3.93 -7.40
CA CYS A 80 33.66 -4.47 -8.51
C CYS A 80 32.23 -4.84 -8.08
N ILE A 81 32.05 -5.37 -6.86
CA ILE A 81 30.74 -5.73 -6.32
C ILE A 81 29.93 -4.49 -5.94
N ASP A 82 30.56 -3.50 -5.31
CA ASP A 82 29.93 -2.23 -4.97
C ASP A 82 29.45 -1.54 -6.26
N PHE A 83 30.30 -1.49 -7.29
CA PHE A 83 29.93 -0.97 -8.60
C PHE A 83 28.78 -1.73 -9.27
N LEU A 84 28.77 -3.08 -9.16
CA LEU A 84 27.68 -3.92 -9.65
C LEU A 84 26.36 -3.71 -8.89
N SER A 85 26.43 -3.33 -7.62
CA SER A 85 25.27 -3.23 -6.70
C SER A 85 24.66 -1.83 -6.69
N ASP A 86 25.48 -0.80 -6.91
CA ASP A 86 25.07 0.61 -6.88
C ASP A 86 24.43 1.08 -8.19
N ALA A 87 24.79 0.45 -9.33
CA ALA A 87 24.26 0.82 -10.63
C ALA A 87 22.86 0.22 -10.86
N GLN A 88 21.83 1.06 -10.97
CA GLN A 88 20.43 0.59 -11.06
C GLN A 88 19.93 0.34 -12.50
N ASP A 89 20.61 0.82 -13.55
CA ASP A 89 20.02 0.87 -14.90
C ASP A 89 20.95 0.38 -16.04
N ILE A 90 22.09 -0.22 -15.69
CA ILE A 90 23.06 -0.76 -16.66
C ILE A 90 23.19 -2.26 -16.44
N LYS A 91 23.16 -3.04 -17.54
CA LYS A 91 23.49 -4.47 -17.47
C LYS A 91 24.97 -4.68 -17.68
N PHE A 92 25.51 -5.63 -16.94
CA PHE A 92 26.94 -5.90 -16.90
C PHE A 92 27.28 -7.22 -17.57
N PHE A 93 28.31 -7.16 -18.40
CA PHE A 93 29.07 -8.32 -18.83
C PHE A 93 30.36 -8.32 -18.03
N LEU A 94 30.73 -9.43 -17.40
CA LEU A 94 31.90 -9.48 -16.53
C LEU A 94 32.93 -10.48 -17.08
N ILE A 95 34.14 -10.00 -17.35
CA ILE A 95 35.33 -10.80 -17.58
C ILE A 95 36.01 -10.99 -16.22
N VAL A 96 36.23 -12.24 -15.80
CA VAL A 96 36.93 -12.56 -14.55
C VAL A 96 38.07 -13.51 -14.82
N LYS A 97 39.23 -13.24 -14.23
CA LYS A 97 40.33 -14.20 -14.19
C LYS A 97 39.96 -15.44 -13.38
N ASP A 98 40.41 -16.60 -13.83
CA ASP A 98 40.11 -17.88 -13.18
C ASP A 98 40.34 -17.91 -11.66
N THR A 99 41.45 -17.33 -11.18
CA THR A 99 41.81 -17.24 -9.76
C THR A 99 40.74 -16.54 -8.90
N MET A 100 40.07 -15.52 -9.45
CA MET A 100 39.03 -14.75 -8.74
C MET A 100 37.61 -15.28 -8.98
N SER A 101 37.39 -16.04 -10.05
CA SER A 101 36.06 -16.53 -10.47
C SER A 101 35.35 -17.34 -9.38
N GLN A 102 36.05 -18.19 -8.63
CA GLN A 102 35.43 -19.01 -7.57
C GLN A 102 35.01 -18.20 -6.36
N GLN A 103 35.68 -17.08 -6.08
CA GLN A 103 35.42 -16.25 -4.92
C GLN A 103 34.28 -15.26 -5.19
N ILE A 104 34.25 -14.65 -6.38
CA ILE A 104 33.26 -13.62 -6.68
C ILE A 104 31.87 -14.19 -7.02
N MET A 105 31.81 -15.34 -7.70
CA MET A 105 30.56 -15.90 -8.21
C MET A 105 29.47 -16.15 -7.15
N PRO A 106 29.76 -16.66 -5.95
CA PRO A 106 28.75 -16.80 -4.90
C PRO A 106 28.07 -15.50 -4.46
N LEU A 107 28.73 -14.35 -4.65
CA LEU A 107 28.17 -13.04 -4.26
C LEU A 107 27.42 -12.34 -5.39
N ILE A 108 27.86 -12.52 -6.63
CA ILE A 108 27.32 -11.76 -7.78
C ILE A 108 26.28 -12.54 -8.59
N ASN A 109 26.13 -13.86 -8.36
CA ASN A 109 25.24 -14.69 -9.15
C ASN A 109 23.78 -14.21 -9.10
N ASP A 110 23.33 -13.70 -7.95
CA ASP A 110 21.94 -13.29 -7.76
C ASP A 110 21.69 -11.81 -8.12
N ILE A 111 22.74 -11.04 -8.47
CA ILE A 111 22.64 -9.62 -8.87
C ILE A 111 21.88 -9.52 -10.21
N PRO A 112 20.67 -8.95 -10.26
CA PRO A 112 19.85 -8.92 -11.48
C PRO A 112 20.50 -8.21 -12.66
N GLN A 113 21.36 -7.22 -12.41
CA GLN A 113 22.05 -6.39 -13.39
C GLN A 113 23.21 -7.13 -14.08
N LEU A 114 23.76 -8.18 -13.45
CA LEU A 114 24.79 -9.02 -14.07
C LEU A 114 24.13 -10.02 -15.02
N ASP A 115 24.36 -9.85 -16.32
CA ASP A 115 23.77 -10.70 -17.36
C ASP A 115 24.59 -11.98 -17.57
N SER A 116 25.89 -11.81 -17.88
CA SER A 116 26.77 -12.89 -18.32
C SER A 116 28.20 -12.72 -17.80
N VAL A 117 28.82 -13.84 -17.42
CA VAL A 117 30.19 -13.91 -16.92
C VAL A 117 31.06 -14.76 -17.85
N TYR A 118 32.24 -14.24 -18.18
CA TYR A 118 33.25 -14.87 -19.03
C TYR A 118 34.52 -15.08 -18.24
N ILE A 119 35.03 -16.32 -18.24
CA ILE A 119 36.26 -16.63 -17.51
C ILE A 119 37.45 -16.54 -18.47
N PHE A 120 38.44 -15.73 -18.12
CA PHE A 120 39.74 -15.73 -18.81
C PHE A 120 40.71 -16.63 -18.04
N SER A 121 41.12 -17.75 -18.66
CA SER A 121 41.93 -18.79 -18.00
C SER A 121 42.88 -19.49 -18.96
N ASN A 122 44.13 -19.68 -18.53
CA ASN A 122 45.10 -20.49 -19.27
C ASN A 122 44.87 -22.01 -19.13
N ILE A 123 43.86 -22.45 -18.36
CA ILE A 123 43.62 -23.85 -18.00
C ILE A 123 42.21 -24.28 -18.43
N LYS A 124 42.11 -25.01 -19.55
CA LYS A 124 40.84 -25.52 -20.11
C LYS A 124 40.01 -26.40 -19.17
N SER A 125 40.63 -27.06 -18.17
CA SER A 125 39.96 -28.06 -17.31
C SER A 125 39.04 -27.48 -16.22
N CYS A 126 39.08 -26.17 -15.97
CA CYS A 126 38.28 -25.54 -14.90
C CYS A 126 36.83 -25.18 -15.36
N HIS A 127 36.60 -25.11 -16.67
CA HIS A 127 35.38 -24.59 -17.28
C HIS A 127 34.12 -25.43 -17.00
N GLU A 128 34.16 -26.75 -17.25
CA GLU A 128 32.97 -27.62 -17.20
C GLU A 128 32.36 -27.77 -15.81
N LYS A 129 33.16 -27.62 -14.75
CA LYS A 129 32.69 -27.68 -13.37
C LYS A 129 31.97 -26.41 -12.93
N LEU A 130 32.42 -25.24 -13.41
CA LEU A 130 31.87 -23.95 -13.00
C LEU A 130 30.61 -23.58 -13.78
N THR A 131 30.54 -23.87 -15.08
CA THR A 131 29.32 -23.65 -15.89
C THR A 131 28.16 -24.55 -15.48
N LYS A 132 28.44 -25.78 -15.02
CA LYS A 132 27.41 -26.66 -14.42
C LYS A 132 26.90 -26.15 -13.07
N LYS A 133 27.72 -25.37 -12.34
CA LYS A 133 27.39 -24.87 -11.00
C LYS A 133 26.69 -23.51 -11.02
N TRP A 134 27.09 -22.61 -11.93
CA TRP A 134 26.58 -21.24 -11.98
C TRP A 134 26.06 -20.90 -13.38
N ARG A 135 24.76 -20.60 -13.48
CA ARG A 135 24.05 -20.40 -14.76
C ARG A 135 24.50 -19.16 -15.54
N LYS A 136 25.04 -18.15 -14.86
CA LYS A 136 25.48 -16.89 -15.49
C LYS A 136 26.86 -16.99 -16.15
N ILE A 137 27.61 -18.07 -15.92
CA ILE A 137 28.90 -18.28 -16.61
C ILE A 137 28.61 -18.83 -18.00
N LYS A 138 28.94 -18.07 -19.04
CA LYS A 138 28.63 -18.42 -20.43
C LYS A 138 29.73 -19.26 -21.07
N SER A 139 30.98 -18.85 -20.90
CA SER A 139 32.13 -19.50 -21.54
C SER A 139 33.43 -19.20 -20.80
N ALA A 140 34.44 -20.04 -21.01
CA ALA A 140 35.81 -19.79 -20.55
C ALA A 140 36.76 -19.87 -21.74
N HIS A 141 37.71 -18.95 -21.79
CA HIS A 141 38.58 -18.74 -22.94
C HIS A 141 40.04 -18.66 -22.49
N SER A 142 40.92 -19.30 -23.27
CA SER A 142 42.36 -19.33 -23.05
C SER A 142 43.15 -18.37 -23.93
N ASN A 143 42.46 -17.69 -24.86
CA ASN A 143 43.01 -16.65 -25.71
C ASN A 143 42.02 -15.49 -25.77
N ILE A 144 42.55 -14.27 -25.93
CA ILE A 144 41.80 -13.03 -26.03
C ILE A 144 40.89 -13.01 -27.27
N ASP A 145 41.31 -13.60 -28.40
CA ASP A 145 40.48 -13.63 -29.62
C ASP A 145 39.21 -14.47 -29.42
N ASP A 146 39.33 -15.63 -28.78
CA ASP A 146 38.19 -16.51 -28.46
C ASP A 146 37.27 -15.85 -27.42
N LEU A 147 37.85 -15.16 -26.43
CA LEU A 147 37.10 -14.38 -25.44
C LEU A 147 36.30 -13.27 -26.13
N CYS A 148 36.95 -12.52 -27.00
CA CYS A 148 36.34 -11.47 -27.81
C CYS A 148 35.20 -12.02 -28.67
N GLN A 149 35.36 -13.20 -29.29
CA GLN A 149 34.29 -13.84 -30.06
C GLN A 149 33.11 -14.29 -29.17
N GLY A 150 33.38 -14.89 -28.01
CA GLY A 150 32.35 -15.30 -27.05
C GLY A 150 31.61 -14.11 -26.43
N LEU A 151 32.33 -13.02 -26.15
CA LEU A 151 31.78 -11.76 -25.67
C LEU A 151 30.89 -11.10 -26.74
N GLN A 152 31.36 -11.04 -27.98
CA GLN A 152 30.57 -10.52 -29.12
C GLN A 152 29.24 -11.29 -29.27
N LEU A 153 29.26 -12.63 -29.17
CA LEU A 153 28.06 -13.45 -29.27
C LEU A 153 27.06 -13.19 -28.13
N GLY A 154 27.51 -13.16 -26.87
CA GLY A 154 26.57 -12.92 -25.76
C GLY A 154 26.06 -11.48 -25.68
N ILE A 155 26.88 -10.51 -26.10
CA ILE A 155 26.44 -9.12 -26.25
C ILE A 155 25.39 -8.99 -27.38
N LYS A 156 25.57 -9.69 -28.50
CA LYS A 156 24.61 -9.68 -29.62
C LYS A 156 23.21 -10.17 -29.18
N GLN A 157 23.15 -11.07 -28.19
CA GLN A 157 21.90 -11.61 -27.64
C GLN A 157 21.15 -10.68 -26.67
N TYR A 158 21.76 -9.57 -26.23
CA TYR A 158 21.22 -8.65 -25.21
C TYR A 158 20.25 -7.57 -25.76
N HIS A 159 19.98 -7.54 -27.06
CA HIS A 159 19.16 -6.53 -27.73
C HIS A 159 17.63 -6.72 -27.64
N GLN A 160 17.11 -7.27 -26.53
CA GLN A 160 15.78 -7.92 -26.53
C GLN A 160 14.55 -6.98 -26.53
N ASP A 161 14.68 -5.71 -26.10
CA ASP A 161 13.63 -4.68 -26.16
C ASP A 161 14.27 -3.27 -26.19
N SER A 162 15.05 -2.95 -27.24
CA SER A 162 15.87 -1.73 -27.29
C SER A 162 15.07 -0.42 -27.48
N ILE A 163 13.75 -0.48 -27.63
CA ILE A 163 12.90 0.71 -27.74
C ILE A 163 11.66 0.55 -26.86
N ALA A 164 11.41 1.58 -26.05
CA ALA A 164 10.16 1.69 -25.32
C ALA A 164 9.00 1.93 -26.29
N MET A 165 8.00 1.04 -26.24
CA MET A 165 6.77 1.14 -27.01
C MET A 165 5.59 1.08 -26.06
N SER A 166 4.58 1.88 -26.38
CA SER A 166 3.30 1.83 -25.70
C SER A 166 2.24 1.28 -26.62
N PHE A 167 1.36 0.47 -26.03
CA PHE A 167 0.27 -0.19 -26.73
C PHE A 167 -1.05 0.29 -26.12
N ILE A 168 -1.90 0.95 -26.92
CA ILE A 168 -3.21 1.43 -26.48
C ILE A 168 -4.28 0.55 -27.12
N THR A 169 -5.00 -0.21 -26.31
CA THR A 169 -6.04 -1.12 -26.80
C THR A 169 -7.38 -0.39 -27.00
N THR A 170 -8.31 -1.01 -27.73
CA THR A 170 -9.68 -0.48 -27.89
C THR A 170 -10.45 -0.37 -26.56
N ASN A 171 -10.06 -1.15 -25.55
CA ASN A 171 -10.69 -1.09 -24.24
C ASN A 171 -10.22 0.14 -23.47
N ASP A 172 -8.92 0.45 -23.51
CA ASP A 172 -8.34 1.66 -22.90
C ASP A 172 -8.96 2.95 -23.47
N MET A 173 -9.43 2.89 -24.73
CA MET A 173 -10.14 3.99 -25.39
C MET A 173 -11.63 4.09 -25.03
N LYS A 174 -12.28 2.98 -24.63
CA LYS A 174 -13.69 2.95 -24.20
C LYS A 174 -13.85 3.23 -22.71
N SER A 175 -12.87 2.84 -21.90
CA SER A 175 -12.78 3.10 -20.45
C SER A 175 -12.22 4.49 -20.12
N ALA A 176 -12.21 5.36 -21.12
CA ALA A 176 -11.88 6.78 -21.16
C ALA A 176 -12.55 7.69 -20.08
N GLY A 177 -13.01 7.17 -18.95
CA GLY A 177 -13.27 7.95 -17.74
C GLY A 177 -12.11 7.93 -16.72
N ASN A 178 -11.06 7.12 -16.92
CA ASN A 178 -10.03 6.90 -15.90
C ASN A 178 -8.61 6.73 -16.49
N LEU A 179 -7.76 7.77 -16.41
CA LEU A 179 -6.38 7.74 -16.92
C LEU A 179 -5.48 6.70 -16.24
N ASN A 180 -5.87 6.16 -15.07
CA ASN A 180 -5.10 5.12 -14.37
C ASN A 180 -5.05 3.78 -15.12
N GLN A 181 -5.84 3.61 -16.18
CA GLN A 181 -5.81 2.42 -17.04
C GLN A 181 -4.90 2.57 -18.26
N LEU A 182 -4.46 3.79 -18.57
CA LEU A 182 -3.59 4.01 -19.72
C LEU A 182 -2.15 3.58 -19.41
N GLU A 183 -1.43 3.17 -20.45
CA GLU A 183 -0.01 2.84 -20.34
C GLU A 183 0.77 4.09 -19.88
N PRO A 184 1.41 4.08 -18.68
CA PRO A 184 1.97 5.30 -18.08
C PRO A 184 3.06 5.94 -18.93
N THR A 185 3.84 5.13 -19.63
CA THR A 185 4.93 5.58 -20.51
C THR A 185 4.40 6.39 -21.69
N PHE A 186 3.22 6.03 -22.23
CA PHE A 186 2.53 6.78 -23.27
C PHE A 186 2.19 8.19 -22.80
N MET A 187 1.47 8.28 -21.67
CA MET A 187 1.00 9.57 -21.13
C MET A 187 2.18 10.47 -20.78
N TYR A 188 3.19 9.88 -20.11
CA TYR A 188 4.40 10.60 -19.75
C TYR A 188 5.13 11.10 -20.98
N THR A 189 5.43 10.27 -21.97
CA THR A 189 6.28 10.71 -23.10
C THR A 189 5.55 11.69 -24.02
N GLN A 190 4.22 11.61 -24.12
CA GLN A 190 3.41 12.63 -24.78
C GLN A 190 3.50 13.97 -24.07
N LEU A 191 3.24 14.02 -22.76
CA LEU A 191 3.34 15.26 -21.99
C LEU A 191 4.78 15.77 -21.95
N PHE A 192 5.75 14.90 -21.73
CA PHE A 192 7.16 15.25 -21.69
C PHE A 192 7.63 15.90 -22.99
N LYS A 193 7.19 15.38 -24.14
CA LYS A 193 7.38 16.05 -25.43
C LYS A 193 6.77 17.45 -25.45
N GLU A 194 5.52 17.62 -25.01
CA GLU A 194 4.88 18.95 -24.94
C GLU A 194 5.64 19.92 -24.00
N ILE A 195 6.18 19.42 -22.90
CA ILE A 195 6.95 20.18 -21.92
C ILE A 195 8.27 20.62 -22.54
N LEU A 196 9.04 19.68 -23.11
CA LEU A 196 10.30 19.93 -23.80
C LEU A 196 10.20 21.00 -24.87
N LEU A 197 9.11 20.99 -25.64
CA LEU A 197 8.90 21.96 -26.72
C LEU A 197 8.65 23.39 -26.25
N ASN A 198 8.25 23.57 -24.99
CA ASN A 198 7.99 24.87 -24.39
C ASN A 198 9.15 25.37 -23.51
N MET A 199 10.18 24.55 -23.28
CA MET A 199 11.34 24.92 -22.48
C MET A 199 12.30 25.85 -23.24
N LYS A 200 12.84 26.84 -22.52
CA LYS A 200 13.96 27.67 -22.99
C LYS A 200 15.23 27.18 -22.31
N HIS A 201 16.18 26.68 -23.08
CA HIS A 201 17.46 26.24 -22.54
C HIS A 201 18.46 27.41 -22.51
N GLY A 202 19.14 27.58 -21.38
CA GLY A 202 20.18 28.59 -21.21
C GLY A 202 21.50 28.18 -21.87
N LYS A 203 22.39 29.15 -22.11
CA LYS A 203 23.72 28.91 -22.71
C LYS A 203 24.63 27.97 -21.90
N GLN A 204 24.27 27.68 -20.65
CA GLN A 204 25.05 26.85 -19.73
C GLN A 204 24.62 25.37 -19.73
N ALA A 205 23.50 25.02 -20.39
CA ALA A 205 22.92 23.68 -20.36
C ALA A 205 23.89 22.57 -20.87
N ILE A 206 24.69 22.86 -21.89
CA ILE A 206 25.69 21.91 -22.43
C ILE A 206 26.74 21.59 -21.38
N LYS A 207 27.21 22.61 -20.65
CA LYS A 207 28.25 22.46 -19.61
C LYS A 207 27.71 21.73 -18.38
N GLU A 208 26.47 21.99 -18.01
CA GLU A 208 25.78 21.26 -16.94
C GLU A 208 25.61 19.77 -17.31
N PHE A 209 25.22 19.50 -18.56
CA PHE A 209 25.11 18.14 -19.08
C PHE A 209 26.45 17.40 -19.12
N THR A 210 27.51 18.02 -19.66
CA THR A 210 28.83 17.36 -19.71
C THR A 210 29.43 17.15 -18.33
N THR A 211 29.15 18.05 -17.37
CA THR A 211 29.51 17.88 -15.95
C THR A 211 28.78 16.68 -15.35
N TYR A 212 27.47 16.57 -15.58
CA TYR A 212 26.66 15.43 -15.18
C TYR A 212 27.19 14.12 -15.78
N CYS A 213 27.58 14.12 -17.06
CA CYS A 213 28.17 12.94 -17.71
C CYS A 213 29.48 12.50 -17.08
N ARG A 214 30.35 13.46 -16.71
CA ARG A 214 31.61 13.16 -16.01
C ARG A 214 31.38 12.60 -14.61
N GLN A 215 30.40 13.11 -13.88
CA GLN A 215 30.06 12.63 -12.54
C GLN A 215 29.50 11.20 -12.55
N ASN A 216 28.73 10.86 -13.59
CA ASN A 216 28.08 9.55 -13.73
C ASN A 216 28.86 8.56 -14.62
N ASN A 217 30.11 8.89 -15.00
CA ASN A 217 30.96 8.07 -15.89
C ASN A 217 30.26 7.64 -17.20
N THR A 218 29.41 8.49 -17.77
CA THR A 218 28.65 8.17 -18.99
C THR A 218 29.43 8.60 -20.23
N GLY A 219 30.24 7.68 -20.77
CA GLY A 219 31.07 7.89 -21.96
C GLY A 219 32.52 8.25 -21.64
N SER A 220 33.41 8.14 -22.63
CA SER A 220 34.83 8.45 -22.43
C SER A 220 35.05 9.96 -22.25
N PRO A 221 36.00 10.39 -21.41
CA PRO A 221 36.31 11.82 -21.21
C PRO A 221 36.59 12.56 -22.53
N ALA A 222 37.29 11.89 -23.47
CA ALA A 222 37.57 12.44 -24.79
C ALA A 222 36.29 12.71 -25.61
N ASN A 223 35.31 11.80 -25.56
CA ASN A 223 34.04 11.97 -26.27
C ASN A 223 33.18 13.08 -25.62
N ILE A 224 33.23 13.21 -24.29
CA ILE A 224 32.51 14.27 -23.56
C ILE A 224 33.12 15.63 -23.87
N ASP A 225 34.45 15.75 -23.89
CA ASP A 225 35.15 16.99 -24.22
C ASP A 225 34.92 17.39 -25.70
N GLN A 226 34.90 16.41 -26.61
CA GLN A 226 34.55 16.64 -28.01
C GLN A 226 33.12 17.15 -28.14
N PHE A 227 32.15 16.54 -27.44
CA PHE A 227 30.77 17.01 -27.44
C PHE A 227 30.66 18.43 -26.89
N GLU A 228 31.28 18.74 -25.75
CA GLU A 228 31.21 20.07 -25.12
C GLU A 228 31.73 21.19 -26.04
N ASN A 229 32.86 20.94 -26.71
CA ASN A 229 33.53 21.96 -27.54
C ASN A 229 32.89 22.10 -28.92
N ASP A 230 32.51 20.98 -29.53
CA ASP A 230 32.11 20.94 -30.94
C ASP A 230 30.58 20.90 -31.12
N TYR A 231 29.78 20.89 -30.04
CA TYR A 231 28.32 20.73 -30.12
C TYR A 231 27.68 21.63 -31.19
N HIS A 232 28.01 22.93 -31.17
CA HIS A 232 27.45 23.93 -32.07
C HIS A 232 28.03 23.91 -33.49
N THR A 233 29.11 23.18 -33.75
CA THR A 233 29.71 23.07 -35.08
C THR A 233 28.97 22.09 -35.98
N GLN A 234 28.22 21.16 -35.36
CA GLN A 234 27.45 20.13 -36.04
C GLN A 234 25.96 20.24 -35.71
N SER A 235 25.14 19.54 -36.48
CA SER A 235 23.70 19.48 -36.23
C SER A 235 23.38 18.49 -35.07
N ALA A 236 22.26 18.64 -34.39
CA ALA A 236 21.83 17.71 -33.35
C ALA A 236 21.54 16.32 -33.95
N ILE A 237 21.05 16.29 -35.21
CA ILE A 237 20.88 15.05 -35.98
C ILE A 237 22.23 14.36 -36.23
N TRP A 238 23.28 15.13 -36.51
CA TRP A 238 24.63 14.60 -36.66
C TRP A 238 25.10 13.97 -35.36
N TRP A 239 24.97 14.66 -34.22
CA TRP A 239 25.33 14.11 -32.90
C TRP A 239 24.51 12.89 -32.49
N TYR A 240 23.23 12.85 -32.86
CA TYR A 240 22.37 11.71 -32.62
C TYR A 240 22.79 10.47 -33.43
N THR A 241 23.29 10.67 -34.64
CA THR A 241 23.74 9.58 -35.53
C THR A 241 25.24 9.27 -35.42
N PHE A 242 26.02 10.17 -34.81
CA PHE A 242 27.43 9.98 -34.52
C PHE A 242 27.60 8.85 -33.48
N PRO A 243 28.48 7.85 -33.72
CA PRO A 243 28.74 6.76 -32.77
C PRO A 243 29.38 7.28 -31.47
N SER A 244 28.55 7.80 -30.58
CA SER A 244 28.92 8.37 -29.28
C SER A 244 27.88 8.05 -28.20
N PHE A 245 28.20 8.39 -26.95
CA PHE A 245 27.34 8.14 -25.78
C PHE A 245 25.96 8.81 -25.86
N ILE A 246 25.78 9.83 -26.71
CA ILE A 246 24.55 10.63 -26.81
C ILE A 246 23.35 9.76 -27.21
N TYR A 247 23.49 8.91 -28.22
CA TYR A 247 22.40 8.05 -28.68
C TYR A 247 21.96 7.07 -27.59
N SER A 248 22.92 6.41 -26.93
CA SER A 248 22.63 5.41 -25.89
C SER A 248 22.00 6.04 -24.67
N MET A 249 22.52 7.20 -24.24
CA MET A 249 22.05 7.91 -23.05
C MET A 249 20.64 8.46 -23.26
N LEU A 250 20.36 9.08 -24.41
CA LEU A 250 19.03 9.59 -24.74
C LEU A 250 17.98 8.47 -24.78
N ASN A 251 18.27 7.41 -25.54
CA ASN A 251 17.32 6.31 -25.71
C ASN A 251 17.21 5.44 -24.45
N GLY A 252 18.23 5.41 -23.59
CA GLY A 252 18.19 4.80 -22.26
C GLY A 252 17.28 5.60 -21.32
N GLY A 253 17.53 6.90 -21.19
CA GLY A 253 16.74 7.80 -20.35
C GLY A 253 15.26 7.80 -20.73
N LEU A 254 14.92 7.82 -22.02
CA LEU A 254 13.52 7.75 -22.47
C LEU A 254 12.87 6.37 -22.24
N ARG A 255 13.67 5.30 -22.21
CA ARG A 255 13.19 3.92 -22.01
C ARG A 255 12.92 3.62 -20.54
N PHE A 256 13.86 3.97 -19.67
CA PHE A 256 13.77 3.71 -18.23
C PHE A 256 13.15 4.86 -17.44
N MET A 257 12.98 6.00 -18.11
CA MET A 257 12.29 7.17 -17.59
C MET A 257 13.09 7.77 -16.44
N GLU A 258 14.41 7.89 -16.67
CA GLU A 258 15.39 8.47 -15.77
C GLU A 258 15.21 9.99 -15.75
N GLY A 259 14.58 10.50 -14.69
CA GLY A 259 14.24 11.93 -14.59
C GLY A 259 15.45 12.85 -14.76
N ASP A 260 16.55 12.54 -14.09
CA ASP A 260 17.80 13.31 -14.14
C ASP A 260 18.38 13.36 -15.55
N THR A 261 18.56 12.20 -16.18
CA THR A 261 19.07 12.08 -17.55
C THR A 261 18.20 12.89 -18.52
N LEU A 262 16.88 12.74 -18.43
CA LEU A 262 15.94 13.41 -19.33
C LEU A 262 15.90 14.93 -19.13
N ILE A 263 16.00 15.42 -17.89
CA ILE A 263 16.08 16.86 -17.60
C ILE A 263 17.38 17.44 -18.15
N LYS A 264 18.53 16.79 -17.88
CA LYS A 264 19.85 17.25 -18.32
C LYS A 264 20.01 17.20 -19.85
N MET A 265 19.41 16.20 -20.50
CA MET A 265 19.38 16.08 -21.97
C MET A 265 18.25 16.90 -22.63
N GLY A 266 17.47 17.65 -21.85
CA GLY A 266 16.32 18.40 -22.36
C GLY A 266 16.66 19.32 -23.53
N PHE A 267 17.81 20.02 -23.45
CA PHE A 267 18.26 20.93 -24.51
C PHE A 267 18.55 20.18 -25.82
N PHE A 268 19.20 19.02 -25.72
CA PHE A 268 19.55 18.21 -26.88
C PHE A 268 18.30 17.65 -27.55
N MET A 269 17.35 17.15 -26.76
CA MET A 269 16.06 16.67 -27.27
C MET A 269 15.26 17.78 -27.97
N HIS A 270 15.28 18.99 -27.41
CA HIS A 270 14.65 20.16 -27.99
C HIS A 270 15.28 20.53 -29.34
N ASP A 271 16.61 20.66 -29.38
CA ASP A 271 17.37 20.97 -30.61
C ASP A 271 17.16 19.90 -31.69
N LEU A 272 17.21 18.62 -31.31
CA LEU A 272 16.97 17.49 -32.22
C LEU A 272 15.55 17.53 -32.79
N HIS A 273 14.53 17.78 -31.96
CA HIS A 273 13.16 17.94 -32.43
C HIS A 273 13.03 19.10 -33.41
N LEU A 274 13.57 20.28 -33.07
CA LEU A 274 13.45 21.47 -33.91
C LEU A 274 14.11 21.27 -35.27
N GLN A 275 15.28 20.65 -35.32
CA GLN A 275 15.97 20.36 -36.59
C GLN A 275 15.19 19.36 -37.46
N ILE A 276 14.62 18.30 -36.86
CA ILE A 276 13.73 17.38 -37.60
C ILE A 276 12.53 18.15 -38.16
N LYS A 277 11.94 19.06 -37.37
CA LYS A 277 10.78 19.86 -37.78
C LYS A 277 11.11 20.85 -38.90
N GLU A 278 12.25 21.53 -38.84
CA GLU A 278 12.71 22.43 -39.91
C GLU A 278 12.97 21.68 -41.21
N LEU A 279 13.69 20.54 -41.14
CA LEU A 279 13.93 19.71 -42.32
C LEU A 279 12.63 19.14 -42.89
N HIS A 280 11.71 18.68 -42.04
CA HIS A 280 10.39 18.23 -42.47
C HIS A 280 9.67 19.31 -43.29
N GLN A 281 9.67 20.56 -42.81
CA GLN A 281 9.07 21.68 -43.53
C GLN A 281 9.76 21.97 -44.86
N GLN A 282 11.09 21.96 -44.89
CA GLN A 282 11.87 22.17 -46.12
C GLN A 282 11.60 21.08 -47.17
N GLN A 283 11.59 19.82 -46.74
CA GLN A 283 11.40 18.63 -47.59
C GLN A 283 9.96 18.45 -48.06
N SER A 284 8.98 18.94 -47.28
CA SER A 284 7.56 18.90 -47.67
C SER A 284 7.23 19.76 -48.89
N ASN A 285 8.13 20.69 -49.27
CA ASN A 285 7.97 21.59 -50.41
C ASN A 285 8.67 21.08 -51.70
N THR A 286 9.40 19.96 -51.63
CA THR A 286 10.03 19.29 -52.78
C THR A 286 9.37 17.93 -53.06
N ASP A 287 9.84 17.15 -54.05
CA ASP A 287 9.21 15.96 -54.71
C ASP A 287 8.59 14.84 -53.83
N HIS A 288 8.62 14.94 -52.50
CA HIS A 288 8.11 13.97 -51.52
C HIS A 288 6.61 14.13 -51.18
N SER A 289 5.79 14.62 -52.12
CA SER A 289 4.36 14.89 -51.89
C SER A 289 3.44 13.65 -51.96
N LYS A 290 3.99 12.50 -52.39
CA LYS A 290 3.25 11.24 -52.54
C LYS A 290 3.43 10.34 -51.30
N PRO A 291 2.41 9.57 -50.89
CA PRO A 291 2.56 8.55 -49.85
C PRO A 291 3.67 7.55 -50.19
N PHE A 292 4.43 7.15 -49.17
CA PHE A 292 5.54 6.20 -49.31
C PHE A 292 5.63 5.31 -48.07
N THR A 293 6.41 4.23 -48.17
CA THR A 293 6.59 3.24 -47.11
C THR A 293 8.03 3.24 -46.62
N VAL A 294 8.21 3.08 -45.32
CA VAL A 294 9.51 2.81 -44.71
C VAL A 294 9.45 1.59 -43.82
N TYR A 295 10.61 1.04 -43.51
CA TYR A 295 10.77 -0.20 -42.78
C TYR A 295 11.60 0.00 -41.53
N ARG A 296 11.26 -0.77 -40.50
CA ARG A 296 12.04 -0.89 -39.27
C ARG A 296 11.97 -2.31 -38.76
N GLY A 297 13.10 -2.93 -38.44
CA GLY A 297 13.12 -4.24 -37.81
C GLY A 297 13.68 -4.22 -36.40
N GLN A 298 13.16 -5.09 -35.55
CA GLN A 298 13.62 -5.28 -34.19
C GLN A 298 13.12 -6.60 -33.60
N GLY A 299 13.77 -7.06 -32.53
CA GLY A 299 13.22 -8.09 -31.65
C GLY A 299 12.19 -7.52 -30.69
N LEU A 300 11.21 -8.36 -30.32
CA LEU A 300 10.31 -8.13 -29.19
C LEU A 300 10.29 -9.35 -28.28
N SER A 301 10.16 -9.12 -26.97
CA SER A 301 9.77 -10.19 -26.05
C SER A 301 8.37 -10.73 -26.39
N LYS A 302 8.14 -12.03 -26.13
CA LYS A 302 6.81 -12.66 -26.34
C LYS A 302 5.67 -11.88 -25.66
N ALA A 303 5.90 -11.36 -24.45
CA ALA A 303 4.92 -10.58 -23.70
C ALA A 303 4.55 -9.25 -24.40
N ASN A 304 5.54 -8.52 -24.93
CA ASN A 304 5.29 -7.30 -25.70
C ASN A 304 4.63 -7.62 -27.04
N PHE A 305 4.97 -8.75 -27.66
CA PHE A 305 4.31 -9.20 -28.88
C PHE A 305 2.83 -9.55 -28.65
N GLU A 306 2.47 -10.22 -27.55
CA GLU A 306 1.07 -10.46 -27.20
C GLU A 306 0.28 -9.15 -27.02
N LYS A 307 0.90 -8.12 -26.42
CA LYS A 307 0.30 -6.78 -26.32
C LYS A 307 0.11 -6.14 -27.70
N LEU A 308 1.12 -6.22 -28.58
CA LEU A 308 1.04 -5.74 -29.95
C LEU A 308 -0.11 -6.42 -30.72
N GLN A 309 -0.28 -7.74 -30.56
CA GLN A 309 -1.39 -8.48 -31.18
C GLN A 309 -2.77 -7.98 -30.71
N LYS A 310 -2.93 -7.70 -29.41
CA LYS A 310 -4.16 -7.13 -28.83
C LYS A 310 -4.44 -5.68 -29.26
N THR A 311 -3.44 -5.00 -29.83
CA THR A 311 -3.49 -3.59 -30.25
C THR A 311 -3.91 -3.43 -31.71
N LYS A 312 -4.16 -4.52 -32.43
CA LYS A 312 -4.61 -4.51 -33.82
C LYS A 312 -5.85 -3.61 -34.01
N GLY A 313 -5.74 -2.61 -34.89
CA GLY A 313 -6.78 -1.62 -35.16
C GLY A 313 -6.75 -0.38 -34.26
N SER A 314 -5.91 -0.37 -33.22
CA SER A 314 -5.76 0.71 -32.24
C SER A 314 -4.43 1.46 -32.40
N LEU A 315 -4.02 2.20 -31.37
CA LEU A 315 -2.84 3.08 -31.40
C LEU A 315 -1.65 2.44 -30.69
N MET A 316 -0.46 2.71 -31.22
CA MET A 316 0.83 2.34 -30.65
C MET A 316 1.77 3.53 -30.78
N SER A 317 2.58 3.82 -29.78
CA SER A 317 3.64 4.83 -29.87
C SER A 317 5.02 4.20 -29.76
N PHE A 318 5.97 4.78 -30.48
CA PHE A 318 7.37 4.67 -30.13
C PHE A 318 7.72 5.85 -29.24
N ASN A 319 8.18 5.57 -28.02
CA ASN A 319 8.43 6.58 -27.00
C ASN A 319 9.82 7.23 -27.12
N ASN A 320 10.50 6.99 -28.24
CA ASN A 320 11.84 7.47 -28.59
C ASN A 320 11.82 8.19 -29.95
N PHE A 321 12.94 8.83 -30.29
CA PHE A 321 13.21 9.23 -31.68
C PHE A 321 13.35 7.96 -32.53
N LEU A 322 12.56 7.86 -33.60
CA LEU A 322 12.43 6.61 -34.37
C LEU A 322 13.20 6.72 -35.67
N SER A 323 14.28 5.96 -35.80
CA SER A 323 15.00 5.78 -37.06
C SER A 323 14.36 4.67 -37.90
N THR A 324 14.24 4.89 -39.21
CA THR A 324 13.63 3.99 -40.20
C THR A 324 14.38 4.10 -41.54
N SER A 325 14.23 3.08 -42.41
CA SER A 325 14.86 3.05 -43.73
C SER A 325 13.84 2.91 -44.84
N THR A 326 14.09 3.50 -46.00
CA THR A 326 13.28 3.28 -47.21
C THR A 326 13.51 1.88 -47.82
N GLY A 327 14.66 1.26 -47.55
CA GLY A 327 15.00 -0.11 -47.94
C GLY A 327 14.58 -1.14 -46.90
N GLN A 328 14.21 -2.34 -47.35
CA GLN A 328 13.74 -3.41 -46.46
C GLN A 328 14.88 -4.28 -45.90
N ASP A 329 16.01 -4.39 -46.61
CA ASP A 329 17.07 -5.37 -46.30
C ASP A 329 17.72 -5.15 -44.93
N THR A 330 18.18 -3.93 -44.64
CA THR A 330 18.79 -3.59 -43.35
C THR A 330 17.81 -3.79 -42.17
N PRO A 331 16.57 -3.25 -42.20
CA PRO A 331 15.52 -3.57 -41.23
C PRO A 331 15.26 -5.07 -41.05
N LEU A 332 15.15 -5.82 -42.14
CA LEU A 332 14.91 -7.26 -42.06
C LEU A 332 16.06 -7.99 -41.35
N GLY A 333 17.31 -7.60 -41.59
CA GLY A 333 18.47 -8.10 -40.86
C GLY A 333 18.34 -7.91 -39.34
N PHE A 334 17.87 -6.75 -38.89
CA PHE A 334 17.60 -6.51 -37.46
C PHE A 334 16.49 -7.40 -36.90
N ALA A 335 15.38 -7.58 -37.64
CA ALA A 335 14.30 -8.48 -37.21
C ALA A 335 14.77 -9.94 -37.12
N LEU A 336 15.59 -10.39 -38.07
CA LEU A 336 16.14 -11.76 -38.11
C LEU A 336 17.12 -12.03 -36.97
N SER A 337 17.89 -11.02 -36.54
CA SER A 337 18.82 -11.17 -35.40
C SER A 337 18.12 -11.57 -34.09
N ALA A 338 16.83 -11.26 -33.95
CA ALA A 338 16.02 -11.65 -32.79
C ALA A 338 15.63 -13.13 -32.75
N LEU A 339 15.80 -13.87 -33.86
CA LEU A 339 15.51 -15.31 -33.92
C LEU A 339 16.60 -16.16 -33.22
N GLU A 340 17.74 -15.57 -32.89
CA GLU A 340 18.82 -16.24 -32.16
C GLU A 340 18.43 -16.58 -30.70
N ASN A 341 17.32 -16.02 -30.20
CA ASN A 341 16.81 -16.25 -28.85
C ASN A 341 15.39 -16.86 -28.87
N ALA A 342 15.20 -17.94 -28.11
CA ALA A 342 13.93 -18.68 -28.02
C ALA A 342 12.79 -17.88 -27.37
N ASP A 343 13.07 -16.81 -26.63
CA ASP A 343 12.07 -16.00 -25.89
C ASP A 343 11.67 -14.69 -26.57
N THR A 344 12.16 -14.47 -27.79
CA THR A 344 11.85 -13.29 -28.60
C THR A 344 11.22 -13.67 -29.94
N VAL A 345 10.58 -12.68 -30.56
CA VAL A 345 10.11 -12.74 -31.94
C VAL A 345 10.72 -11.58 -32.72
N GLY A 346 11.08 -11.83 -33.99
CA GLY A 346 11.49 -10.80 -34.93
C GLY A 346 10.28 -10.08 -35.51
N ILE A 347 10.29 -8.76 -35.49
CA ILE A 347 9.24 -7.92 -36.07
C ILE A 347 9.84 -7.02 -37.13
N LEU A 348 9.28 -7.08 -38.34
CA LEU A 348 9.48 -6.10 -39.39
C LEU A 348 8.26 -5.17 -39.46
N PHE A 349 8.40 -3.94 -38.99
CA PHE A 349 7.40 -2.90 -39.14
C PHE A 349 7.46 -2.33 -40.56
N GLU A 350 6.32 -2.36 -41.23
CA GLU A 350 6.07 -1.70 -42.52
C GLU A 350 5.22 -0.45 -42.25
N ILE A 351 5.84 0.72 -42.34
CA ILE A 351 5.25 1.99 -41.92
C ILE A 351 4.82 2.78 -43.16
N SER A 352 3.50 2.92 -43.32
CA SER A 352 2.89 3.76 -44.35
C SER A 352 2.85 5.22 -43.92
N ILE A 353 3.52 6.09 -44.66
CA ILE A 353 3.62 7.53 -44.38
C ILE A 353 2.79 8.31 -45.40
N ASN A 354 1.89 9.15 -44.89
CA ASN A 354 1.21 10.17 -45.67
C ASN A 354 1.87 11.54 -45.39
N PRO A 355 2.67 12.10 -46.31
CA PRO A 355 3.41 13.34 -46.09
C PRO A 355 2.51 14.59 -45.97
N ARG A 356 1.19 14.45 -46.20
CA ARG A 356 0.22 15.52 -45.93
C ARG A 356 -0.02 15.77 -44.44
N VAL A 357 0.36 14.82 -43.57
CA VAL A 357 0.31 14.97 -42.12
C VAL A 357 1.45 15.89 -41.67
N LYS A 358 1.17 17.19 -41.58
CA LYS A 358 2.16 18.20 -41.16
C LYS A 358 2.38 18.30 -39.65
N SER A 359 1.48 17.72 -38.85
CA SER A 359 1.53 17.82 -37.39
C SER A 359 2.58 16.88 -36.76
N VAL A 360 3.08 15.89 -37.50
CA VAL A 360 4.05 14.90 -37.01
C VAL A 360 5.39 15.05 -37.73
N PRO A 361 6.41 15.65 -37.08
CA PRO A 361 7.70 15.90 -37.71
C PRO A 361 8.48 14.60 -37.98
N PHE A 362 8.90 14.42 -39.23
CA PHE A 362 9.89 13.44 -39.66
C PHE A 362 10.76 14.02 -40.77
N ALA A 363 12.02 13.62 -40.86
CA ALA A 363 12.94 14.15 -41.86
C ALA A 363 13.76 13.05 -42.52
N PHE A 364 14.01 13.18 -43.82
CA PHE A 364 15.10 12.47 -44.50
C PHE A 364 16.42 13.07 -44.02
N ILE A 365 17.26 12.29 -43.36
CA ILE A 365 18.43 12.84 -42.65
C ILE A 365 19.76 12.60 -43.35
N LYS A 366 19.78 11.97 -44.53
CA LYS A 366 21.01 11.62 -45.26
C LYS A 366 22.04 12.75 -45.34
N GLU A 367 21.61 13.98 -45.64
CA GLU A 367 22.50 15.14 -45.80
C GLU A 367 23.00 15.74 -44.47
N LYS A 368 22.42 15.33 -43.33
CA LYS A 368 22.69 15.86 -41.99
C LYS A 368 23.18 14.79 -41.00
N SER A 369 23.03 13.52 -41.36
CA SER A 369 23.48 12.35 -40.60
C SER A 369 25.01 12.24 -40.67
N TYR A 370 25.59 11.58 -39.67
CA TYR A 370 26.99 11.15 -39.72
C TYR A 370 27.23 10.08 -40.79
N PHE A 371 26.21 9.25 -41.08
CA PHE A 371 26.27 8.22 -42.10
C PHE A 371 25.56 8.70 -43.38
N ASP A 372 26.29 8.81 -44.49
CA ASP A 372 25.80 9.29 -45.79
C ASP A 372 25.33 8.16 -46.74
N GLU A 373 25.52 6.90 -46.33
CA GLU A 373 25.32 5.72 -47.18
C GLU A 373 23.87 5.22 -47.26
N GLU A 374 22.97 5.60 -46.33
CA GLU A 374 21.57 5.15 -46.33
C GLU A 374 20.55 6.29 -46.39
N ASP A 375 19.42 6.02 -47.06
CA ASP A 375 18.24 6.89 -47.10
C ASP A 375 17.41 6.71 -45.82
N GLU A 376 17.96 7.22 -44.71
CA GLU A 376 17.37 7.15 -43.38
C GLU A 376 16.32 8.25 -43.15
N ILE A 377 15.20 7.86 -42.51
CA ILE A 377 14.17 8.78 -42.04
C ILE A 377 14.09 8.72 -40.52
N LEU A 378 14.22 9.89 -39.90
CA LEU A 378 14.13 10.07 -38.46
C LEU A 378 12.83 10.77 -38.09
N PHE A 379 12.04 10.12 -37.24
CA PHE A 379 10.86 10.72 -36.62
C PHE A 379 11.22 11.32 -35.27
N SER A 380 10.48 12.36 -34.90
CA SER A 380 10.58 12.93 -33.57
C SER A 380 10.08 11.97 -32.47
N MET A 381 10.40 12.26 -31.21
CA MET A 381 9.96 11.50 -30.05
C MET A 381 8.44 11.39 -29.95
N HIS A 382 7.97 10.32 -29.30
CA HIS A 382 6.55 10.02 -29.10
C HIS A 382 5.76 10.14 -30.41
N THR A 383 6.14 9.32 -31.40
CA THR A 383 5.40 9.21 -32.66
C THR A 383 4.38 8.09 -32.54
N VAL A 384 3.12 8.41 -32.83
CA VAL A 384 1.98 7.51 -32.71
C VAL A 384 1.61 6.95 -34.07
N PHE A 385 1.30 5.66 -34.12
CA PHE A 385 0.91 4.90 -35.29
C PHE A 385 -0.36 4.09 -35.01
N ARG A 386 -1.17 3.87 -36.04
CA ARG A 386 -2.26 2.90 -36.01
C ARG A 386 -1.76 1.54 -36.46
N VAL A 387 -2.02 0.51 -35.65
CA VAL A 387 -1.59 -0.86 -35.93
C VAL A 387 -2.55 -1.51 -36.93
N GLY A 388 -2.01 -1.92 -38.08
CA GLY A 388 -2.71 -2.57 -39.19
C GLY A 388 -2.67 -4.09 -39.11
N ALA A 389 -2.47 -4.77 -40.24
CA ALA A 389 -2.37 -6.22 -40.26
C ALA A 389 -1.04 -6.72 -39.67
N ILE A 390 -1.10 -7.85 -38.96
CA ILE A 390 0.07 -8.59 -38.48
C ILE A 390 0.11 -9.89 -39.29
N LYS A 391 1.16 -10.08 -40.08
CA LYS A 391 1.38 -11.21 -40.98
C LYS A 391 2.56 -12.05 -40.50
N VAL A 392 2.45 -13.37 -40.60
CA VAL A 392 3.57 -14.29 -40.32
C VAL A 392 4.48 -14.34 -41.55
N MET A 393 5.80 -14.21 -41.36
CA MET A 393 6.79 -14.28 -42.44
C MET A 393 7.57 -15.60 -42.48
N ASP A 394 7.70 -16.29 -41.34
CA ASP A 394 8.46 -17.54 -41.22
C ASP A 394 7.60 -18.72 -40.72
N ILE A 395 7.96 -19.92 -41.15
CA ILE A 395 7.29 -21.21 -40.88
C ILE A 395 7.26 -21.54 -39.39
N ASN A 396 8.25 -21.07 -38.61
CA ASN A 396 8.34 -21.32 -37.16
C ASN A 396 7.53 -20.33 -36.30
N ASN A 397 6.75 -19.41 -36.90
CA ASN A 397 5.99 -18.39 -36.18
C ASN A 397 6.84 -17.49 -35.26
N GLN A 398 8.10 -17.22 -35.65
CA GLN A 398 9.00 -16.35 -34.89
C GLN A 398 9.33 -15.03 -35.60
N LEU A 399 8.99 -14.88 -36.89
CA LEU A 399 9.18 -13.64 -37.65
C LEU A 399 7.83 -13.12 -38.18
N TYR A 400 7.53 -11.85 -37.93
CA TYR A 400 6.27 -11.23 -38.29
C TYR A 400 6.48 -9.89 -39.00
N GLN A 401 5.60 -9.59 -39.95
CA GLN A 401 5.47 -8.28 -40.57
C GLN A 401 4.26 -7.56 -39.98
N VAL A 402 4.45 -6.33 -39.53
CA VAL A 402 3.42 -5.53 -38.86
C VAL A 402 3.23 -4.23 -39.63
N GLU A 403 2.05 -4.05 -40.20
CA GLU A 403 1.69 -2.81 -40.88
C GLU A 403 1.41 -1.71 -39.84
N LEU A 404 2.02 -0.55 -40.01
CA LEU A 404 1.78 0.64 -39.22
C LEU A 404 1.38 1.80 -40.14
N LYS A 405 0.43 2.61 -39.70
CA LYS A 405 0.01 3.81 -40.42
C LYS A 405 0.27 5.04 -39.57
N LEU A 406 1.02 6.01 -40.08
CA LEU A 406 1.29 7.24 -39.35
C LEU A 406 -0.02 7.97 -39.03
N THR A 407 -0.24 8.29 -37.76
CA THR A 407 -1.43 9.02 -37.28
C THR A 407 -1.09 10.46 -36.91
N SER A 408 -2.05 11.38 -37.03
CA SER A 408 -1.92 12.81 -36.73
C SER A 408 -2.88 13.22 -35.61
N ASP A 409 -2.83 14.49 -35.20
CA ASP A 409 -3.79 15.07 -34.26
C ASP A 409 -5.22 15.15 -34.82
N ASP A 410 -5.40 14.92 -36.13
CA ASP A 410 -6.72 14.79 -36.76
C ASP A 410 -7.36 13.41 -36.48
N ASP A 411 -6.59 12.45 -35.96
CA ASP A 411 -7.12 11.20 -35.48
C ASP A 411 -7.98 11.45 -34.24
N GLN A 412 -9.29 11.25 -34.39
CA GLN A 412 -10.27 11.53 -33.34
C GLN A 412 -9.95 10.79 -32.03
N GLN A 413 -9.36 9.59 -32.09
CA GLN A 413 -9.04 8.82 -30.89
C GLN A 413 -7.82 9.39 -30.18
N LEU A 414 -6.77 9.75 -30.93
CA LEU A 414 -5.58 10.38 -30.36
C LEU A 414 -5.90 11.75 -29.75
N ARG A 415 -6.71 12.56 -30.44
CA ARG A 415 -7.09 13.90 -29.97
C ARG A 415 -7.86 13.86 -28.64
N LEU A 416 -8.89 13.02 -28.54
CA LEU A 416 -9.66 12.86 -27.30
C LEU A 416 -8.79 12.42 -26.13
N LEU A 417 -7.80 11.56 -26.40
CA LEU A 417 -6.87 11.09 -25.40
C LEU A 417 -5.95 12.21 -24.91
N THR A 418 -5.35 12.97 -25.84
CA THR A 418 -4.46 14.09 -25.52
C THR A 418 -5.18 15.21 -24.76
N ASP A 419 -6.39 15.58 -25.18
CA ASP A 419 -7.17 16.63 -24.51
C ASP A 419 -7.50 16.25 -23.06
N ARG A 420 -7.82 14.97 -22.79
CA ARG A 420 -8.06 14.50 -21.42
C ARG A 420 -6.81 14.47 -20.56
N ILE A 421 -5.69 13.97 -21.10
CA ILE A 421 -4.42 13.96 -20.37
C ILE A 421 -4.08 15.38 -19.89
N ARG A 422 -4.38 16.41 -20.70
CA ARG A 422 -4.21 17.82 -20.33
C ARG A 422 -5.17 18.29 -19.25
N GLU A 423 -6.46 17.95 -19.35
CA GLU A 423 -7.46 18.30 -18.34
C GLU A 423 -7.13 17.71 -16.97
N GLU A 424 -6.73 16.43 -16.92
CA GLU A 424 -6.46 15.75 -15.65
C GLU A 424 -5.10 16.10 -15.04
N ALA A 425 -4.06 16.36 -15.84
CA ALA A 425 -2.74 16.69 -15.31
C ALA A 425 -2.76 18.04 -14.57
N GLY A 426 -3.56 19.02 -15.03
CA GLY A 426 -3.80 20.29 -14.35
C GLY A 426 -2.57 21.20 -14.15
N GLY A 427 -2.78 22.51 -14.06
CA GLY A 427 -1.76 23.49 -13.65
C GLY A 427 -1.03 24.25 -14.77
N ASP A 428 -0.20 25.20 -14.36
CA ASP A 428 0.21 26.34 -15.20
C ASP A 428 1.49 26.07 -16.00
N THR A 429 2.37 25.19 -15.51
CA THR A 429 3.65 24.85 -16.14
C THR A 429 3.77 23.36 -16.43
N GLY A 430 4.64 23.05 -17.41
CA GLY A 430 4.84 21.69 -17.87
C GLY A 430 5.32 20.71 -16.80
N TRP A 431 6.31 21.11 -15.99
CA TRP A 431 6.88 20.26 -14.95
C TRP A 431 5.92 19.95 -13.80
N TYR A 432 5.07 20.91 -13.43
CA TYR A 432 4.05 20.72 -12.41
C TYR A 432 2.99 19.71 -12.86
N ARG A 433 2.56 19.77 -14.12
CA ARG A 433 1.67 18.77 -14.75
C ARG A 433 2.27 17.36 -14.66
N LEU A 434 3.57 17.24 -14.92
CA LEU A 434 4.27 15.96 -14.84
C LEU A 434 4.29 15.39 -13.42
N GLY A 435 4.63 16.21 -12.43
CA GLY A 435 4.66 15.77 -11.04
C GLY A 435 3.28 15.41 -10.48
N ILE A 436 2.21 16.14 -10.85
CA ILE A 436 0.83 15.75 -10.49
C ILE A 436 0.49 14.39 -11.10
N LEU A 437 0.85 14.17 -12.36
CA LEU A 437 0.58 12.88 -13.01
C LEU A 437 1.30 11.75 -12.28
N LEU A 438 2.58 11.94 -11.90
CA LEU A 438 3.35 10.95 -11.15
C LEU A 438 2.69 10.59 -9.80
N PHE A 439 2.09 11.56 -9.10
CA PHE A 439 1.29 11.28 -7.92
C PHE A 439 0.03 10.46 -8.22
N LYS A 440 -0.71 10.81 -9.30
CA LYS A 440 -1.93 10.11 -9.69
C LYS A 440 -1.70 8.65 -10.06
N ILE A 441 -0.59 8.36 -10.76
CA ILE A 441 -0.20 6.99 -11.13
C ILE A 441 0.50 6.23 -9.99
N GLY A 442 0.62 6.83 -8.80
CA GLY A 442 1.22 6.20 -7.61
C GLY A 442 2.74 6.08 -7.62
N GLN A 443 3.44 6.74 -8.56
CA GLN A 443 4.91 6.73 -8.64
C GLN A 443 5.51 7.82 -7.74
N LEU A 444 5.33 7.67 -6.42
CA LEU A 444 5.75 8.66 -5.42
C LEU A 444 7.27 8.95 -5.46
N ASN A 445 8.11 7.93 -5.68
CA ASN A 445 9.56 8.09 -5.72
C ASN A 445 10.01 8.92 -6.93
N LYS A 446 9.45 8.66 -8.12
CA LYS A 446 9.76 9.45 -9.32
C LYS A 446 9.26 10.89 -9.21
N ALA A 447 8.11 11.09 -8.54
CA ALA A 447 7.62 12.43 -8.26
C ALA A 447 8.58 13.18 -7.33
N GLU A 448 9.09 12.50 -6.30
CA GLU A 448 10.08 13.05 -5.37
C GLU A 448 11.39 13.42 -6.08
N GLU A 449 11.95 12.51 -6.89
CA GLU A 449 13.14 12.77 -7.72
C GLU A 449 12.93 14.01 -8.59
N LEU A 450 11.80 14.06 -9.33
CA LEU A 450 11.46 15.20 -10.18
C LEU A 450 11.45 16.52 -9.39
N TYR A 451 10.75 16.58 -8.26
CA TYR A 451 10.63 17.83 -7.49
C TYR A 451 11.93 18.22 -6.78
N ASN A 452 12.79 17.27 -6.42
CA ASN A 452 14.14 17.57 -5.91
C ASN A 452 15.01 18.22 -6.98
N VAL A 453 15.00 17.68 -8.21
CA VAL A 453 15.74 18.27 -9.32
C VAL A 453 15.21 19.68 -9.64
N LEU A 454 13.89 19.85 -9.69
CA LEU A 454 13.28 21.17 -9.93
C LEU A 454 13.63 22.17 -8.82
N LEU A 455 13.70 21.72 -7.56
CA LEU A 455 14.10 22.56 -6.44
C LEU A 455 15.55 23.04 -6.56
N GLU A 456 16.46 22.19 -7.02
CA GLU A 456 17.87 22.54 -7.24
C GLU A 456 18.06 23.55 -8.39
N HIS A 457 17.26 23.43 -9.46
CA HIS A 457 17.42 24.23 -10.67
C HIS A 457 16.58 25.51 -10.67
N SER A 458 15.57 25.60 -9.82
CA SER A 458 14.72 26.79 -9.76
C SER A 458 15.45 27.94 -9.08
N SER A 459 15.47 29.10 -9.75
CA SER A 459 15.93 30.36 -9.18
C SER A 459 14.79 31.23 -8.65
N ASP A 460 13.53 30.86 -8.92
CA ASP A 460 12.34 31.55 -8.44
C ASP A 460 11.88 30.98 -7.10
N GLU A 461 11.83 31.84 -6.08
CA GLU A 461 11.35 31.48 -4.74
C GLU A 461 9.90 30.95 -4.77
N SER A 462 9.05 31.44 -5.67
CA SER A 462 7.67 30.96 -5.82
C SER A 462 7.60 29.52 -6.30
N GLU A 463 8.47 29.15 -7.24
CA GLU A 463 8.60 27.77 -7.75
C GLU A 463 9.20 26.83 -6.71
N LYS A 464 10.22 27.30 -5.96
CA LYS A 464 10.78 26.54 -4.83
C LYS A 464 9.72 26.23 -3.78
N ALA A 465 8.87 27.20 -3.45
CA ALA A 465 7.78 26.99 -2.50
C ALA A 465 6.83 25.87 -2.99
N ILE A 466 6.49 25.85 -4.27
CA ILE A 466 5.65 24.79 -4.87
C ILE A 466 6.36 23.43 -4.81
N CYS A 467 7.66 23.37 -5.11
CA CYS A 467 8.45 22.13 -5.03
C CYS A 467 8.44 21.58 -3.60
N TYR A 468 8.67 22.42 -2.58
CA TYR A 468 8.59 22.02 -1.18
C TYR A 468 7.20 21.48 -0.79
N LEU A 469 6.11 22.12 -1.23
CA LEU A 469 4.75 21.63 -0.97
C LEU A 469 4.52 20.23 -1.55
N ASN A 470 4.99 19.97 -2.76
CA ASN A 470 4.80 18.69 -3.43
C ASN A 470 5.72 17.59 -2.86
N LEU A 471 6.96 17.91 -2.50
CA LEU A 471 7.86 17.00 -1.77
C LEU A 471 7.25 16.62 -0.41
N ALA A 472 6.67 17.59 0.29
CA ALA A 472 5.98 17.34 1.54
C ALA A 472 4.77 16.41 1.36
N TYR A 473 3.99 16.62 0.29
CA TYR A 473 2.89 15.73 -0.06
C TYR A 473 3.36 14.29 -0.33
N ALA A 474 4.44 14.12 -1.09
CA ALA A 474 5.04 12.81 -1.37
C ALA A 474 5.45 12.09 -0.07
N LYS A 475 6.15 12.80 0.83
CA LYS A 475 6.61 12.26 2.12
C LYS A 475 5.46 11.89 3.05
N ASN A 476 4.40 12.72 3.11
CA ASN A 476 3.20 12.42 3.88
C ASN A 476 2.55 11.12 3.39
N LYS A 477 2.47 10.89 2.08
CA LYS A 477 1.93 9.66 1.49
C LYS A 477 2.82 8.43 1.72
N GLN A 478 4.13 8.61 1.82
CA GLN A 478 5.09 7.56 2.20
C GLN A 478 5.08 7.24 3.70
N GLY A 479 4.41 8.04 4.55
CA GLY A 479 4.40 7.90 6.00
C GLY A 479 5.59 8.56 6.72
N ASP A 480 6.46 9.29 6.01
CA ASP A 480 7.56 10.07 6.58
C ASP A 480 7.06 11.47 7.01
N TYR A 481 6.31 11.50 8.10
CA TYR A 481 5.61 12.70 8.56
C TYR A 481 6.55 13.82 9.01
N GLU A 482 7.71 13.49 9.58
CA GLU A 482 8.68 14.50 10.04
C GLU A 482 9.27 15.29 8.88
N LYS A 483 9.72 14.59 7.81
CA LYS A 483 10.20 15.28 6.60
C LYS A 483 9.08 16.02 5.90
N ALA A 484 7.86 15.47 5.88
CA ALA A 484 6.71 16.17 5.32
C ALA A 484 6.46 17.52 6.02
N ILE A 485 6.48 17.56 7.36
CA ILE A 485 6.33 18.81 8.12
C ILE A 485 7.49 19.77 7.82
N SER A 486 8.73 19.26 7.75
CA SER A 486 9.90 20.08 7.42
C SER A 486 9.75 20.78 6.07
N PHE A 487 9.40 20.03 5.02
CA PHE A 487 9.19 20.60 3.69
C PHE A 487 7.99 21.57 3.64
N TYR A 488 6.86 21.24 4.28
CA TYR A 488 5.73 22.18 4.34
C TYR A 488 6.09 23.49 5.03
N LYS A 489 6.90 23.45 6.10
CA LYS A 489 7.39 24.65 6.78
C LYS A 489 8.32 25.47 5.90
N GLN A 490 9.26 24.83 5.20
CA GLN A 490 10.16 25.51 4.25
C GLN A 490 9.38 26.23 3.15
N GLY A 491 8.40 25.55 2.53
CA GLY A 491 7.52 26.18 1.54
C GLY A 491 6.68 27.32 2.12
N GLN A 492 6.19 27.16 3.35
CA GLN A 492 5.44 28.21 4.05
C GLN A 492 6.29 29.43 4.39
N GLU A 493 7.54 29.27 4.82
CA GLU A 493 8.45 30.38 5.12
C GLU A 493 8.68 31.27 3.89
N ILE A 494 8.89 30.65 2.73
CA ILE A 494 9.03 31.37 1.46
C ILE A 494 7.73 32.11 1.12
N GLN A 495 6.58 31.46 1.27
CA GLN A 495 5.27 32.09 1.04
C GLN A 495 5.02 33.27 1.99
N GLN A 496 5.37 33.16 3.28
CA GLN A 496 5.19 34.24 4.26
C GLN A 496 6.08 35.45 3.94
N LYS A 497 7.25 35.23 3.36
CA LYS A 497 8.17 36.29 2.96
C LYS A 497 7.67 37.05 1.73
N ASN A 498 7.04 36.35 0.78
CA ASN A 498 6.72 36.88 -0.54
C ASN A 498 5.24 37.26 -0.71
N LEU A 499 4.34 36.78 0.15
CA LEU A 499 2.90 36.99 0.04
C LEU A 499 2.35 37.74 1.27
N PRO A 500 1.26 38.52 1.10
CA PRO A 500 0.55 39.13 2.22
C PRO A 500 0.14 38.07 3.26
N SER A 501 0.11 38.47 4.54
CA SER A 501 -0.21 37.56 5.66
C SER A 501 -1.59 36.89 5.57
N ASN A 502 -2.49 37.40 4.74
CA ASN A 502 -3.84 36.87 4.50
C ASN A 502 -3.99 36.14 3.14
N HIS A 503 -2.89 35.83 2.45
CA HIS A 503 -2.93 35.20 1.14
C HIS A 503 -3.48 33.74 1.20
N PRO A 504 -4.40 33.31 0.30
CA PRO A 504 -5.00 31.97 0.32
C PRO A 504 -4.02 30.79 0.33
N SER A 505 -2.84 30.96 -0.28
CA SER A 505 -1.78 29.95 -0.25
C SER A 505 -1.27 29.64 1.16
N LEU A 506 -1.23 30.63 2.06
CA LEU A 506 -0.82 30.43 3.46
C LEU A 506 -1.86 29.58 4.21
N ALA A 507 -3.15 29.82 3.98
CA ALA A 507 -4.22 29.00 4.54
C ALA A 507 -4.14 27.54 4.05
N THR A 508 -3.78 27.34 2.78
CA THR A 508 -3.60 26.01 2.20
C THR A 508 -2.40 25.30 2.84
N SER A 509 -1.28 26.00 3.06
CA SER A 509 -0.12 25.47 3.77
C SER A 509 -0.45 25.08 5.22
N TYR A 510 -1.20 25.91 5.95
CA TYR A 510 -1.68 25.56 7.29
C TYR A 510 -2.56 24.30 7.28
N ASN A 511 -3.51 24.21 6.35
CA ASN A 511 -4.35 23.01 6.22
C ASN A 511 -3.52 21.75 5.87
N ASN A 512 -2.51 21.87 5.03
CA ASN A 512 -1.65 20.73 4.67
C ASN A 512 -0.81 20.25 5.87
N ILE A 513 -0.26 21.17 6.67
CA ILE A 513 0.42 20.83 7.92
C ILE A 513 -0.56 20.21 8.92
N GLY A 514 -1.78 20.74 9.03
CA GLY A 514 -2.87 20.18 9.84
C GLY A 514 -3.18 18.73 9.46
N ASN A 515 -3.29 18.42 8.17
CA ASN A 515 -3.49 17.06 7.66
C ASN A 515 -2.34 16.12 8.06
N VAL A 516 -1.08 16.57 8.05
CA VAL A 516 0.04 15.72 8.49
C VAL A 516 -0.07 15.43 9.98
N TYR A 517 -0.38 16.41 10.82
CA TYR A 517 -0.59 16.19 12.25
C TYR A 517 -1.80 15.31 12.54
N GLU A 518 -2.87 15.42 11.76
CA GLU A 518 -4.04 14.53 11.83
C GLU A 518 -3.65 13.08 11.50
N ASN A 519 -2.90 12.87 10.42
CA ASN A 519 -2.37 11.54 10.05
C ASN A 519 -1.41 10.97 11.10
N MET A 520 -0.71 11.83 11.85
CA MET A 520 0.13 11.43 12.99
C MET A 520 -0.69 11.13 14.27
N GLY A 521 -1.98 11.47 14.30
CA GLY A 521 -2.83 11.38 15.48
C GLY A 521 -2.62 12.50 16.51
N ASP A 522 -1.85 13.55 16.19
CA ASP A 522 -1.70 14.75 17.04
C ASP A 522 -2.82 15.75 16.74
N TYR A 523 -4.03 15.39 17.17
CA TYR A 523 -5.25 16.15 16.87
C TYR A 523 -5.22 17.59 17.43
N SER A 524 -4.49 17.82 18.53
CA SER A 524 -4.37 19.16 19.12
C SER A 524 -3.59 20.11 18.20
N LYS A 525 -2.46 19.66 17.64
CA LYS A 525 -1.72 20.45 16.65
C LYS A 525 -2.48 20.54 15.34
N ALA A 526 -3.16 19.47 14.92
CA ALA A 526 -4.00 19.50 13.72
C ALA A 526 -5.07 20.60 13.80
N LEU A 527 -5.81 20.67 14.91
CA LEU A 527 -6.80 21.73 15.17
C LEU A 527 -6.15 23.12 15.14
N LEU A 528 -5.03 23.31 15.85
CA LEU A 528 -4.33 24.61 15.87
C LEU A 528 -3.99 25.10 14.46
N PHE A 529 -3.48 24.22 13.60
CA PHE A 529 -3.15 24.58 12.22
C PHE A 529 -4.40 24.78 11.33
N TYR A 530 -5.44 23.96 11.47
CA TYR A 530 -6.69 24.17 10.74
C TYR A 530 -7.41 25.46 11.16
N GLU A 531 -7.38 25.82 12.44
CA GLU A 531 -7.93 27.08 12.97
C GLU A 531 -7.16 28.29 12.44
N GLN A 532 -5.82 28.22 12.37
CA GLN A 532 -5.00 29.25 11.72
C GLN A 532 -5.35 29.41 10.24
N GLY A 533 -5.55 28.30 9.52
CA GLY A 533 -5.99 28.31 8.14
C GLY A 533 -7.40 28.92 7.96
N LEU A 534 -8.32 28.60 8.87
CA LEU A 534 -9.66 29.18 8.89
C LEU A 534 -9.65 30.69 9.18
N GLU A 535 -8.91 31.14 10.19
CA GLU A 535 -8.78 32.55 10.54
C GLU A 535 -8.18 33.36 9.37
N ASN A 536 -7.20 32.78 8.69
CA ASN A 536 -6.61 33.38 7.49
C ASN A 536 -7.66 33.59 6.39
N ARG A 537 -8.43 32.54 6.06
CA ARG A 537 -9.50 32.59 5.05
C ARG A 537 -10.62 33.55 5.43
N GLN A 538 -10.98 33.64 6.72
CA GLN A 538 -12.01 34.59 7.21
C GLN A 538 -11.59 36.06 7.06
N LYS A 539 -10.27 36.35 7.07
CA LYS A 539 -9.74 37.70 6.86
C LYS A 539 -9.72 38.14 5.40
N THR A 540 -9.64 37.21 4.44
CA THR A 540 -9.55 37.51 3.00
C THR A 540 -10.84 37.34 2.24
N LEU A 541 -11.62 36.33 2.60
CA LEU A 541 -12.81 35.94 1.86
C LEU A 541 -14.05 36.50 2.57
N SER A 542 -15.03 36.99 1.82
CA SER A 542 -16.37 37.20 2.38
C SER A 542 -16.84 35.89 3.02
N LEU A 543 -17.54 35.95 4.16
CA LEU A 543 -18.01 34.85 5.04
C LEU A 543 -18.71 33.64 4.37
N ASN A 544 -18.82 33.62 3.05
CA ASN A 544 -19.67 32.78 2.23
C ASN A 544 -18.92 32.07 1.07
N TYR A 545 -17.59 32.06 1.05
CA TYR A 545 -16.80 31.42 -0.01
C TYR A 545 -16.64 29.91 0.24
N PRO A 546 -16.71 29.03 -0.80
CA PRO A 546 -16.59 27.57 -0.68
C PRO A 546 -15.35 27.06 0.11
N ASP A 547 -14.26 27.82 0.12
CA ASP A 547 -13.04 27.47 0.85
C ASP A 547 -13.22 27.52 2.38
N LEU A 548 -14.13 28.33 2.89
CA LEU A 548 -14.46 28.34 4.33
C LEU A 548 -15.14 27.02 4.73
N ALA A 549 -16.01 26.48 3.88
CA ALA A 549 -16.66 25.21 4.12
C ALA A 549 -15.66 24.04 4.17
N THR A 550 -14.62 24.06 3.32
CA THR A 550 -13.54 23.07 3.39
C THR A 550 -12.80 23.12 4.73
N SER A 551 -12.48 24.32 5.23
CA SER A 551 -11.83 24.47 6.54
C SER A 551 -12.71 23.96 7.68
N TYR A 552 -14.02 24.26 7.65
CA TYR A 552 -14.96 23.72 8.63
C TYR A 552 -15.08 22.19 8.56
N ASN A 553 -15.10 21.62 7.35
CA ASN A 553 -15.12 20.16 7.17
C ASN A 553 -13.86 19.50 7.72
N ASN A 554 -12.66 20.07 7.53
CA ASN A 554 -11.43 19.51 8.08
C ASN A 554 -11.42 19.53 9.61
N ILE A 555 -11.84 20.65 10.23
CA ILE A 555 -11.99 20.75 11.68
C ILE A 555 -13.03 19.75 12.21
N GLY A 556 -14.16 19.60 11.51
CA GLY A 556 -15.17 18.59 11.81
C GLY A 556 -14.61 17.16 11.72
N GLY A 557 -13.72 16.90 10.77
CA GLY A 557 -12.97 15.65 10.61
C GLY A 557 -12.15 15.32 11.84
N VAL A 558 -11.34 16.28 12.30
CA VAL A 558 -10.52 16.10 13.51
C VAL A 558 -11.39 15.85 14.74
N TYR A 559 -12.48 16.60 14.94
CA TYR A 559 -13.39 16.36 16.05
C TYR A 559 -14.08 14.99 15.98
N ASN A 560 -14.40 14.51 14.78
CA ASN A 560 -14.93 13.15 14.59
C ASN A 560 -13.88 12.10 14.98
N SER A 561 -12.63 12.28 14.57
CA SER A 561 -11.51 11.40 14.93
C SER A 561 -11.20 11.42 16.44
N MET A 562 -11.52 12.54 17.12
CA MET A 562 -11.45 12.68 18.58
C MET A 562 -12.71 12.17 19.30
N GLY A 563 -13.69 11.57 18.60
CA GLY A 563 -14.95 11.12 19.20
C GLY A 563 -15.85 12.23 19.75
N GLN A 564 -15.57 13.50 19.44
CA GLN A 564 -16.34 14.66 19.86
C GLN A 564 -17.45 14.97 18.85
N TYR A 565 -18.39 14.03 18.70
CA TYR A 565 -19.37 14.01 17.62
C TYR A 565 -20.26 15.27 17.55
N SER A 566 -20.67 15.83 18.69
CA SER A 566 -21.47 17.07 18.72
C SER A 566 -20.73 18.28 18.15
N GLN A 567 -19.43 18.41 18.42
CA GLN A 567 -18.61 19.48 17.86
C GLN A 567 -18.36 19.24 16.37
N ALA A 568 -18.08 17.99 15.99
CA ALA A 568 -17.94 17.60 14.59
C ALA A 568 -19.18 17.99 13.77
N LEU A 569 -20.39 17.63 14.25
CA LEU A 569 -21.65 18.00 13.61
C LEU A 569 -21.83 19.51 13.50
N SER A 570 -21.52 20.28 14.56
CA SER A 570 -21.61 21.74 14.52
C SER A 570 -20.75 22.36 13.41
N TYR A 571 -19.51 21.90 13.25
CA TYR A 571 -18.62 22.39 12.20
C TYR A 571 -19.04 21.91 10.80
N TYR A 572 -19.41 20.65 10.66
CA TYR A 572 -19.94 20.13 9.39
C TYR A 572 -21.21 20.85 8.95
N ASP A 573 -22.12 21.18 9.87
CA ASP A 573 -23.34 21.95 9.58
C ASP A 573 -23.02 23.37 9.12
N GLN A 574 -22.02 24.02 9.70
CA GLN A 574 -21.56 25.34 9.22
C GLN A 574 -21.03 25.26 7.79
N GLY A 575 -20.20 24.25 7.48
CA GLY A 575 -19.70 24.03 6.11
C GLY A 575 -20.82 23.71 5.13
N LEU A 576 -21.77 22.85 5.53
CA LEU A 576 -22.93 22.47 4.72
C LEU A 576 -23.81 23.69 4.39
N GLN A 577 -24.09 24.57 5.36
CA GLN A 577 -24.88 25.78 5.14
C GLN A 577 -24.25 26.72 4.12
N ILE A 578 -22.92 26.89 4.17
CA ILE A 578 -22.18 27.70 3.18
C ILE A 578 -22.34 27.08 1.79
N TYR A 579 -22.14 25.77 1.66
CA TYR A 579 -22.30 25.08 0.39
C TYR A 579 -23.74 25.18 -0.14
N GLN A 580 -24.76 24.92 0.67
CA GLN A 580 -26.17 24.96 0.25
C GLN A 580 -26.60 26.32 -0.32
N LYS A 581 -25.99 27.40 0.16
CA LYS A 581 -26.34 28.76 -0.25
C LYS A 581 -25.65 29.21 -1.54
N HIS A 582 -24.50 28.61 -1.89
CA HIS A 582 -23.58 29.18 -2.89
C HIS A 582 -23.17 28.25 -4.03
N ILE A 583 -23.33 26.93 -3.88
CA ILE A 583 -23.12 25.99 -4.97
C ILE A 583 -24.45 25.32 -5.37
N PRO A 584 -24.62 24.93 -6.64
CA PRO A 584 -25.82 24.24 -7.11
C PRO A 584 -26.17 23.04 -6.22
N SER A 585 -27.47 22.73 -6.09
CA SER A 585 -27.94 21.62 -5.25
C SER A 585 -27.42 20.25 -5.67
N ASN A 586 -26.90 20.14 -6.89
CA ASN A 586 -26.23 18.96 -7.45
C ASN A 586 -24.70 19.11 -7.47
N HIS A 587 -24.09 19.96 -6.66
CA HIS A 587 -22.63 20.09 -6.67
C HIS A 587 -21.97 18.97 -5.83
N PRO A 588 -20.90 18.30 -6.30
CA PRO A 588 -20.27 17.17 -5.58
C PRO A 588 -19.87 17.45 -4.13
N SER A 589 -19.42 18.68 -3.82
CA SER A 589 -19.06 19.06 -2.45
C SER A 589 -20.22 18.94 -1.44
N LEU A 590 -21.48 19.08 -1.88
CA LEU A 590 -22.63 18.81 -1.01
C LEU A 590 -22.75 17.33 -0.66
N ALA A 591 -22.48 16.43 -1.63
CA ALA A 591 -22.46 15.00 -1.38
C ALA A 591 -21.34 14.61 -0.40
N THR A 592 -20.17 15.24 -0.51
CA THR A 592 -19.06 15.05 0.45
C THR A 592 -19.46 15.50 1.86
N SER A 593 -20.04 16.70 2.01
CA SER A 593 -20.50 17.18 3.33
C SER A 593 -21.58 16.27 3.94
N TYR A 594 -22.55 15.81 3.16
CA TYR A 594 -23.54 14.85 3.64
C TYR A 594 -22.92 13.51 4.04
N SER A 595 -21.94 13.02 3.27
CA SER A 595 -21.23 11.78 3.62
C SER A 595 -20.42 11.92 4.92
N ASN A 596 -19.78 13.07 5.14
CA ASN A 596 -19.04 13.33 6.38
C ASN A 596 -19.96 13.38 7.59
N ILE A 597 -21.13 14.03 7.48
CA ILE A 597 -22.15 14.02 8.54
C ILE A 597 -22.68 12.60 8.76
N GLY A 598 -22.89 11.84 7.68
CA GLY A 598 -23.22 10.41 7.74
C GLY A 598 -22.21 9.60 8.55
N ASN A 599 -20.90 9.80 8.29
CA ASN A 599 -19.82 9.15 9.04
C ASN A 599 -19.87 9.47 10.54
N VAL A 600 -20.17 10.72 10.91
CA VAL A 600 -20.28 11.10 12.33
C VAL A 600 -21.46 10.37 13.00
N TYR A 601 -22.61 10.29 12.34
CA TYR A 601 -23.76 9.56 12.89
C TYR A 601 -23.53 8.05 12.94
N ASP A 602 -22.81 7.46 11.97
CA ASP A 602 -22.43 6.04 12.00
C ASP A 602 -21.49 5.76 13.18
N ASN A 603 -20.45 6.58 13.35
CA ASN A 603 -19.52 6.50 14.48
C ASN A 603 -20.20 6.73 15.84
N ASN A 604 -21.24 7.57 15.88
CA ASN A 604 -22.06 7.82 17.08
C ASN A 604 -23.11 6.72 17.34
N GLY A 605 -23.23 5.70 16.47
CA GLY A 605 -24.21 4.61 16.59
C GLY A 605 -25.64 4.99 16.20
N GLU A 606 -25.86 6.18 15.62
CA GLU A 606 -27.16 6.65 15.13
C GLU A 606 -27.39 6.23 13.67
N TYR A 607 -27.35 4.92 13.40
CA TYR A 607 -27.34 4.33 12.06
C TYR A 607 -28.49 4.79 11.13
N SER A 608 -29.68 5.05 11.69
CA SER A 608 -30.83 5.55 10.90
C SER A 608 -30.60 6.96 10.33
N LYS A 609 -29.94 7.84 11.09
CA LYS A 609 -29.57 9.17 10.60
C LYS A 609 -28.42 9.07 9.60
N ALA A 610 -27.43 8.20 9.87
CA ALA A 610 -26.32 7.95 8.96
C ALA A 610 -26.83 7.55 7.56
N LEU A 611 -27.73 6.56 7.48
CA LEU A 611 -28.38 6.15 6.23
C LEU A 611 -29.06 7.31 5.52
N SER A 612 -29.86 8.12 6.23
CA SER A 612 -30.55 9.26 5.62
C SER A 612 -29.59 10.27 4.98
N TYR A 613 -28.41 10.49 5.59
CA TYR A 613 -27.40 11.39 5.04
C TYR A 613 -26.61 10.78 3.88
N TYR A 614 -26.23 9.50 3.96
CA TYR A 614 -25.60 8.82 2.83
C TYR A 614 -26.52 8.69 1.62
N GLU A 615 -27.82 8.49 1.83
CA GLU A 615 -28.82 8.46 0.75
C GLU A 615 -28.93 9.82 0.04
N LYS A 616 -28.86 10.94 0.78
CA LYS A 616 -28.80 12.29 0.18
C LYS A 616 -27.53 12.49 -0.64
N ALA A 617 -26.38 12.03 -0.14
CA ALA A 617 -25.13 12.08 -0.88
C ALA A 617 -25.20 11.26 -2.17
N LEU A 618 -25.75 10.05 -2.09
CA LEU A 618 -25.95 9.16 -3.22
C LEU A 618 -26.89 9.77 -4.26
N GLU A 619 -28.00 10.39 -3.85
CA GLU A 619 -28.95 11.04 -4.76
C GLU A 619 -28.29 12.17 -5.57
N ILE A 620 -27.45 12.97 -4.90
CA ILE A 620 -26.68 14.03 -5.58
C ILE A 620 -25.73 13.40 -6.60
N GLN A 621 -24.94 12.42 -6.20
CA GLN A 621 -23.97 11.76 -7.08
C GLN A 621 -24.66 11.08 -8.29
N GLN A 622 -25.81 10.43 -8.09
CA GLN A 622 -26.56 9.79 -9.18
C GLN A 622 -27.01 10.78 -10.26
N LYS A 623 -27.23 12.05 -9.89
CA LYS A 623 -27.63 13.11 -10.82
C LYS A 623 -26.45 13.80 -11.50
N THR A 624 -25.22 13.63 -11.00
CA THR A 624 -24.08 14.48 -11.35
C THR A 624 -22.97 13.74 -12.04
N VAL A 625 -22.76 12.49 -11.67
CA VAL A 625 -21.72 11.65 -12.22
C VAL A 625 -22.34 10.47 -12.99
N PRO A 626 -21.70 9.97 -14.05
CA PRO A 626 -22.19 8.82 -14.80
C PRO A 626 -22.45 7.61 -13.88
N SER A 627 -23.37 6.73 -14.27
CA SER A 627 -23.77 5.55 -13.46
C SER A 627 -22.64 4.62 -13.01
N ASN A 628 -21.47 4.74 -13.64
CA ASN A 628 -20.28 3.95 -13.35
C ASN A 628 -19.24 4.73 -12.51
N HIS A 629 -19.48 5.97 -12.10
CA HIS A 629 -18.48 6.77 -11.41
C HIS A 629 -18.07 6.22 -10.03
N PRO A 630 -16.76 6.21 -9.67
CA PRO A 630 -16.25 5.71 -8.39
C PRO A 630 -16.92 6.28 -7.12
N ASP A 631 -17.34 7.54 -7.16
CA ASP A 631 -18.01 8.18 -6.03
C ASP A 631 -19.32 7.47 -5.65
N LEU A 632 -20.09 7.00 -6.65
CA LEU A 632 -21.33 6.25 -6.42
C LEU A 632 -21.05 4.96 -5.66
N ALA A 633 -19.98 4.25 -6.04
CA ALA A 633 -19.55 3.04 -5.36
C ALA A 633 -19.09 3.32 -3.91
N THR A 634 -18.46 4.46 -3.67
CA THR A 634 -18.10 4.90 -2.31
C THR A 634 -19.35 5.11 -1.45
N SER A 635 -20.36 5.79 -1.98
CA SER A 635 -21.64 5.97 -1.27
C SER A 635 -22.37 4.64 -1.02
N TYR A 636 -22.40 3.72 -1.99
CA TYR A 636 -22.97 2.39 -1.79
C TYR A 636 -22.19 1.57 -0.74
N ASN A 637 -20.86 1.68 -0.70
CA ASN A 637 -20.05 1.05 0.34
C ASN A 637 -20.36 1.60 1.73
N ASN A 638 -20.46 2.93 1.88
CA ASN A 638 -20.81 3.53 3.17
C ASN A 638 -22.18 3.07 3.66
N ILE A 639 -23.17 3.00 2.76
CA ILE A 639 -24.51 2.46 3.07
C ILE A 639 -24.42 0.97 3.46
N GLY A 640 -23.61 0.19 2.74
CA GLY A 640 -23.37 -1.22 3.06
C GLY A 640 -22.78 -1.41 4.46
N SER A 641 -21.76 -0.62 4.81
CA SER A 641 -21.14 -0.64 6.14
C SER A 641 -22.13 -0.33 7.26
N VAL A 642 -23.03 0.65 7.07
CA VAL A 642 -24.07 0.94 8.07
C VAL A 642 -25.04 -0.24 8.22
N TYR A 643 -25.42 -0.90 7.12
CA TYR A 643 -26.26 -2.08 7.21
C TYR A 643 -25.56 -3.25 7.91
N ASP A 644 -24.25 -3.43 7.72
CA ASP A 644 -23.45 -4.40 8.47
C ASP A 644 -23.43 -4.08 9.97
N ASN A 645 -23.20 -2.82 10.33
CA ASN A 645 -23.24 -2.35 11.73
C ASN A 645 -24.63 -2.59 12.38
N MET A 646 -25.70 -2.54 11.59
CA MET A 646 -27.06 -2.86 12.02
C MET A 646 -27.39 -4.37 12.03
N GLY A 647 -26.47 -5.24 11.59
CA GLY A 647 -26.69 -6.68 11.43
C GLY A 647 -27.64 -7.07 10.29
N GLN A 648 -27.89 -6.17 9.32
CA GLN A 648 -28.75 -6.38 8.16
C GLN A 648 -27.97 -6.89 6.95
N ASN A 649 -27.33 -8.06 7.11
CA ASN A 649 -26.36 -8.63 6.17
C ASN A 649 -26.85 -8.71 4.71
N SER A 650 -28.14 -8.97 4.47
CA SER A 650 -28.68 -9.06 3.10
C SER A 650 -28.71 -7.72 2.36
N LYS A 651 -28.98 -6.61 3.07
CA LYS A 651 -28.97 -5.27 2.49
C LYS A 651 -27.54 -4.72 2.36
N ALA A 652 -26.67 -5.08 3.29
CA ALA A 652 -25.25 -4.76 3.22
C ALA A 652 -24.62 -5.41 1.98
N LEU A 653 -24.81 -6.71 1.80
CA LEU A 653 -24.35 -7.45 0.62
C LEU A 653 -24.84 -6.81 -0.68
N SER A 654 -26.14 -6.53 -0.79
CA SER A 654 -26.71 -5.89 -1.99
C SER A 654 -26.10 -4.51 -2.29
N SER A 655 -25.76 -3.73 -1.25
CA SER A 655 -25.14 -2.41 -1.41
C SER A 655 -23.67 -2.55 -1.82
N HIS A 656 -22.93 -3.46 -1.20
CA HIS A 656 -21.55 -3.75 -1.58
C HIS A 656 -21.44 -4.31 -3.00
N GLU A 657 -22.35 -5.21 -3.42
CA GLU A 657 -22.42 -5.75 -4.79
C GLU A 657 -22.58 -4.64 -5.83
N LYS A 658 -23.44 -3.64 -5.56
CA LYS A 658 -23.59 -2.48 -6.45
C LYS A 658 -22.31 -1.64 -6.50
N ALA A 659 -21.65 -1.42 -5.37
CA ALA A 659 -20.37 -0.73 -5.33
C ALA A 659 -19.31 -1.49 -6.15
N LEU A 660 -19.28 -2.82 -6.03
CA LEU A 660 -18.37 -3.66 -6.79
C LEU A 660 -18.65 -3.61 -8.27
N GLU A 661 -19.90 -3.77 -8.71
CA GLU A 661 -20.28 -3.72 -10.13
C GLU A 661 -19.81 -2.41 -10.78
N ILE A 662 -19.95 -1.29 -10.06
CA ILE A 662 -19.50 0.03 -10.51
C ILE A 662 -17.98 0.08 -10.59
N PHE A 663 -17.27 -0.38 -9.56
CA PHE A 663 -15.81 -0.39 -9.55
C PHE A 663 -15.21 -1.37 -10.56
N GLU A 664 -15.79 -2.55 -10.79
CA GLU A 664 -15.34 -3.52 -11.81
C GLU A 664 -15.41 -2.91 -13.22
N LYS A 665 -16.43 -2.09 -13.47
CA LYS A 665 -16.61 -1.41 -14.76
C LYS A 665 -15.70 -0.20 -14.95
N THR A 666 -15.10 0.35 -13.89
CA THR A 666 -14.41 1.66 -13.96
C THR A 666 -12.99 1.71 -13.48
N LEU A 667 -12.59 0.76 -12.65
CA LEU A 667 -11.27 0.73 -12.07
C LEU A 667 -10.46 -0.41 -12.69
N PRO A 668 -9.16 -0.20 -12.98
CA PRO A 668 -8.30 -1.29 -13.40
C PRO A 668 -8.31 -2.40 -12.36
N LEU A 669 -8.07 -3.64 -12.80
CA LEU A 669 -8.13 -4.86 -11.99
C LEU A 669 -7.28 -4.81 -10.69
N HIS A 670 -6.33 -3.87 -10.60
CA HIS A 670 -5.44 -3.67 -9.46
C HIS A 670 -5.79 -2.47 -8.56
N HIS A 671 -6.87 -1.74 -8.81
CA HIS A 671 -7.16 -0.50 -8.08
C HIS A 671 -7.54 -0.76 -6.61
N PRO A 672 -6.99 0.02 -5.63
CA PRO A 672 -7.28 -0.15 -4.21
C PRO A 672 -8.77 -0.14 -3.84
N SER A 673 -9.59 0.72 -4.45
CA SER A 673 -11.05 0.76 -4.17
C SER A 673 -11.81 -0.47 -4.68
N LEU A 674 -11.39 -1.05 -5.81
CA LEU A 674 -11.93 -2.33 -6.28
C LEU A 674 -11.56 -3.44 -5.30
N ALA A 675 -10.33 -3.37 -4.78
CA ALA A 675 -9.88 -4.17 -3.68
C ALA A 675 -10.82 -4.01 -2.45
N THR A 676 -11.11 -2.79 -2.00
CA THR A 676 -12.02 -2.54 -0.87
C THR A 676 -13.44 -3.10 -1.12
N SER A 677 -13.99 -3.02 -2.33
CA SER A 677 -15.30 -3.62 -2.61
C SER A 677 -15.28 -5.15 -2.65
N TYR A 678 -14.26 -5.77 -3.26
CA TYR A 678 -14.06 -7.22 -3.14
C TYR A 678 -13.86 -7.67 -1.70
N ASN A 679 -13.24 -6.82 -0.89
CA ASN A 679 -13.08 -7.07 0.53
C ASN A 679 -14.41 -7.06 1.29
N ASN A 680 -15.28 -6.11 0.96
CA ASN A 680 -16.60 -5.98 1.57
C ASN A 680 -17.56 -7.10 1.12
N ILE A 681 -17.29 -7.79 -0.01
CA ILE A 681 -18.10 -8.91 -0.53
C ILE A 681 -17.47 -10.29 -0.25
N GLY A 682 -16.15 -10.35 -0.05
CA GLY A 682 -15.41 -11.59 0.27
C GLY A 682 -14.87 -12.39 -0.92
N THR A 683 -14.77 -11.82 -2.13
CA THR A 683 -14.34 -12.57 -3.34
C THR A 683 -12.82 -12.59 -3.53
N LEU A 684 -12.15 -13.49 -2.80
CA LEU A 684 -10.69 -13.70 -2.84
C LEU A 684 -10.18 -14.22 -4.19
N GLU A 685 -10.93 -15.10 -4.85
CA GLU A 685 -10.49 -15.86 -6.02
C GLU A 685 -10.16 -14.98 -7.23
N ILE A 686 -10.84 -13.84 -7.38
CA ILE A 686 -10.56 -12.87 -8.43
C ILE A 686 -9.24 -12.15 -8.13
N ARG A 687 -9.00 -11.75 -6.87
CA ARG A 687 -7.77 -11.03 -6.45
C ARG A 687 -6.50 -11.87 -6.58
N GLU A 688 -6.55 -13.17 -6.25
CA GLU A 688 -5.40 -14.08 -6.46
C GLU A 688 -5.05 -14.23 -7.96
N LYS A 689 -6.03 -14.11 -8.85
CA LYS A 689 -5.83 -14.16 -10.31
C LYS A 689 -5.42 -12.83 -10.91
N THR A 690 -5.78 -11.72 -10.29
CA THR A 690 -5.61 -10.39 -10.87
C THR A 690 -4.41 -9.64 -10.32
N LEU A 691 -4.05 -9.74 -9.05
CA LEU A 691 -2.96 -8.97 -8.45
C LEU A 691 -1.64 -9.77 -8.46
N PRO A 692 -0.47 -9.10 -8.63
CA PRO A 692 0.81 -9.72 -8.35
C PRO A 692 0.81 -10.29 -6.93
N SER A 693 1.41 -11.47 -6.74
CA SER A 693 1.36 -12.21 -5.46
C SER A 693 1.92 -11.43 -4.26
N ASN A 694 2.65 -10.35 -4.50
CA ASN A 694 3.25 -9.47 -3.50
C ASN A 694 2.51 -8.13 -3.31
N HIS A 695 1.31 -7.96 -3.87
CA HIS A 695 0.62 -6.67 -3.83
C HIS A 695 0.03 -6.37 -2.43
N PRO A 696 0.29 -5.21 -1.82
CA PRO A 696 -0.21 -4.85 -0.47
C PRO A 696 -1.73 -4.98 -0.32
N SER A 697 -2.51 -4.64 -1.35
CA SER A 697 -3.97 -4.80 -1.31
C SER A 697 -4.42 -6.26 -1.17
N LEU A 698 -3.67 -7.23 -1.70
CA LEU A 698 -3.96 -8.66 -1.52
C LEU A 698 -3.80 -9.06 -0.05
N ALA A 699 -2.77 -8.55 0.61
CA ALA A 699 -2.54 -8.72 2.03
C ALA A 699 -3.69 -8.12 2.87
N THR A 700 -4.15 -6.91 2.55
CA THR A 700 -5.33 -6.31 3.21
C THR A 700 -6.57 -7.20 3.11
N SER A 701 -6.78 -7.86 1.96
CA SER A 701 -7.89 -8.80 1.78
C SER A 701 -7.78 -10.04 2.65
N TYR A 702 -6.59 -10.65 2.67
CA TYR A 702 -6.35 -11.79 3.54
C TYR A 702 -6.57 -11.42 5.01
N ASN A 703 -6.14 -10.23 5.44
CA ASN A 703 -6.36 -9.76 6.80
C ASN A 703 -7.86 -9.66 7.15
N ASN A 704 -8.67 -9.11 6.25
CA ASN A 704 -10.09 -8.95 6.51
C ASN A 704 -10.88 -10.25 6.42
N ILE A 705 -10.50 -11.17 5.51
CA ILE A 705 -11.06 -12.54 5.52
C ILE A 705 -10.68 -13.25 6.81
N GLY A 706 -9.45 -13.02 7.30
CA GLY A 706 -9.02 -13.44 8.63
C GLY A 706 -9.96 -12.92 9.72
N ASN A 707 -10.31 -11.63 9.70
CA ASN A 707 -11.25 -11.01 10.65
C ASN A 707 -12.64 -11.67 10.58
N VAL A 708 -13.14 -11.96 9.38
CA VAL A 708 -14.43 -12.64 9.19
C VAL A 708 -14.40 -14.03 9.81
N TYR A 709 -13.38 -14.83 9.50
CA TYR A 709 -13.25 -16.16 10.07
C TYR A 709 -13.08 -16.13 11.59
N GLU A 710 -12.32 -15.16 12.11
CA GLU A 710 -12.20 -14.92 13.56
C GLU A 710 -13.54 -14.60 14.21
N ASN A 711 -14.36 -13.74 13.59
CA ASN A 711 -15.70 -13.39 14.08
C ASN A 711 -16.68 -14.59 14.00
N THR A 712 -16.54 -15.46 13.00
CA THR A 712 -17.31 -16.71 12.92
C THR A 712 -16.79 -17.82 13.84
N GLY A 713 -15.63 -17.62 14.49
CA GLY A 713 -15.00 -18.59 15.39
C GLY A 713 -14.14 -19.66 14.72
N ASP A 714 -13.96 -19.64 13.39
CA ASP A 714 -13.03 -20.53 12.68
C ASP A 714 -11.60 -19.99 12.75
N TYR A 715 -11.00 -20.11 13.93
CA TYR A 715 -9.66 -19.60 14.23
C TYR A 715 -8.55 -20.20 13.35
N SER A 716 -8.74 -21.43 12.86
CA SER A 716 -7.75 -22.12 12.03
C SER A 716 -7.59 -21.45 10.66
N LYS A 717 -8.72 -21.12 10.02
CA LYS A 717 -8.70 -20.39 8.75
C LYS A 717 -8.28 -18.95 8.96
N ALA A 718 -8.73 -18.31 10.05
CA ALA A 718 -8.32 -16.95 10.38
C ALA A 718 -6.79 -16.82 10.40
N LEU A 719 -6.11 -17.71 11.13
CA LEU A 719 -4.64 -17.76 11.17
C LEU A 719 -4.02 -17.95 9.79
N SER A 720 -4.53 -18.90 8.99
CA SER A 720 -3.99 -19.17 7.65
C SER A 720 -4.02 -17.94 6.73
N TYR A 721 -5.05 -17.11 6.84
CA TYR A 721 -5.16 -15.88 6.05
C TYR A 721 -4.30 -14.75 6.62
N TYR A 722 -4.22 -14.61 7.94
CA TYR A 722 -3.29 -13.65 8.53
C TYR A 722 -1.83 -13.97 8.20
N GLU A 723 -1.44 -15.25 8.17
CA GLU A 723 -0.08 -15.67 7.78
C GLU A 723 0.24 -15.29 6.33
N LYS A 724 -0.70 -15.48 5.39
CA LYS A 724 -0.55 -15.00 4.01
C LYS A 724 -0.39 -13.48 3.92
N THR A 725 -1.01 -12.75 4.83
CA THR A 725 -0.86 -11.28 4.93
C THR A 725 0.56 -10.92 5.34
N VAL A 726 1.09 -11.59 6.35
CA VAL A 726 2.44 -11.40 6.88
C VAL A 726 3.48 -11.72 5.80
N GLU A 727 3.32 -12.81 5.05
CA GLU A 727 4.24 -13.22 3.97
C GLU A 727 4.44 -12.12 2.90
N ILE A 728 3.38 -11.36 2.60
CA ILE A 728 3.45 -10.25 1.64
C ILE A 728 4.21 -9.06 2.23
N PHE A 729 3.96 -8.72 3.49
CA PHE A 729 4.53 -7.53 4.14
C PHE A 729 5.93 -7.74 4.75
N GLU A 730 6.37 -8.97 5.00
CA GLU A 730 7.72 -9.26 5.51
C GLU A 730 8.84 -9.03 4.47
N LYS A 731 8.51 -8.67 3.22
CA LYS A 731 9.50 -8.33 2.19
C LYS A 731 10.25 -7.02 2.53
N PRO A 732 11.54 -6.87 2.18
CA PRO A 732 12.39 -5.76 2.65
C PRO A 732 11.87 -4.34 2.39
N LEU A 733 11.17 -4.11 1.26
CA LEU A 733 10.57 -2.81 0.93
C LEU A 733 9.36 -2.44 1.81
N LEU A 734 8.76 -3.39 2.53
CA LEU A 734 7.48 -3.25 3.24
C LEU A 734 7.56 -3.63 4.73
N SER A 735 8.74 -4.01 5.22
CA SER A 735 8.95 -4.54 6.58
C SER A 735 8.61 -3.58 7.72
N ASN A 736 8.51 -2.28 7.42
CA ASN A 736 8.11 -1.22 8.35
C ASN A 736 6.68 -0.68 8.07
N HIS A 737 5.87 -1.37 7.26
CA HIS A 737 4.54 -0.89 6.93
C HIS A 737 3.57 -1.07 8.12
N PRO A 738 2.77 -0.06 8.52
CA PRO A 738 1.83 -0.16 9.64
C PRO A 738 0.82 -1.32 9.56
N SER A 739 0.48 -1.75 8.35
CA SER A 739 -0.40 -2.92 8.13
C SER A 739 0.23 -4.25 8.57
N LEU A 740 1.56 -4.38 8.61
CA LEU A 740 2.22 -5.57 9.15
C LEU A 740 1.97 -5.69 10.67
N ALA A 741 2.10 -4.58 11.39
CA ALA A 741 1.80 -4.52 12.83
C ALA A 741 0.33 -4.85 13.12
N THR A 742 -0.58 -4.40 12.25
CA THR A 742 -2.01 -4.73 12.36
C THR A 742 -2.24 -6.24 12.19
N SER A 743 -1.57 -6.86 11.23
CA SER A 743 -1.68 -8.30 10.96
C SER A 743 -1.17 -9.13 12.14
N TYR A 744 -0.01 -8.79 12.70
CA TYR A 744 0.47 -9.44 13.93
C TYR A 744 -0.47 -9.21 15.12
N SER A 745 -1.07 -8.03 15.25
CA SER A 745 -2.07 -7.77 16.29
C SER A 745 -3.28 -8.70 16.14
N ASN A 746 -3.76 -8.91 14.93
CA ASN A 746 -4.89 -9.80 14.66
C ASN A 746 -4.57 -11.27 14.93
N ILE A 747 -3.38 -11.74 14.56
CA ILE A 747 -2.88 -13.08 14.93
C ILE A 747 -2.83 -13.23 16.46
N GLY A 748 -2.36 -12.17 17.14
CA GLY A 748 -2.38 -12.09 18.61
C GLY A 748 -3.78 -12.29 19.19
N SER A 749 -4.78 -11.59 18.64
CA SER A 749 -6.20 -11.69 19.04
C SER A 749 -6.76 -13.11 18.88
N VAL A 750 -6.47 -13.77 17.76
CA VAL A 750 -6.92 -15.16 17.54
C VAL A 750 -6.31 -16.10 18.57
N TYR A 751 -5.00 -16.04 18.79
CA TYR A 751 -4.36 -16.87 19.81
C TYR A 751 -4.87 -16.57 21.22
N GLU A 752 -5.22 -15.32 21.51
CA GLU A 752 -5.82 -14.92 22.77
C GLU A 752 -7.20 -15.56 22.97
N LYS A 753 -8.07 -15.55 21.94
CA LYS A 753 -9.39 -16.20 21.94
C LYS A 753 -9.30 -17.72 22.04
N MET A 754 -8.24 -18.32 21.47
CA MET A 754 -7.95 -19.76 21.60
C MET A 754 -7.38 -20.16 22.98
N GLY A 755 -7.06 -19.19 23.85
CA GLY A 755 -6.42 -19.44 25.15
C GLY A 755 -4.90 -19.68 25.07
N ALA A 756 -4.28 -19.51 23.91
CA ALA A 756 -2.83 -19.66 23.70
C ALA A 756 -2.08 -18.36 24.07
N HIS A 757 -2.17 -17.96 25.33
CA HIS A 757 -1.72 -16.63 25.81
C HIS A 757 -0.25 -16.30 25.51
N LEU A 758 0.66 -17.28 25.59
CA LEU A 758 2.08 -17.06 25.28
C LEU A 758 2.34 -16.73 23.81
N LYS A 759 1.59 -17.36 22.89
CA LYS A 759 1.66 -17.05 21.45
C LYS A 759 1.02 -15.71 21.14
N ALA A 760 -0.12 -15.41 21.77
CA ALA A 760 -0.76 -14.10 21.65
C ALA A 760 0.23 -12.98 22.04
N LEU A 761 0.91 -13.15 23.17
CA LEU A 761 1.90 -12.21 23.67
C LEU A 761 3.09 -12.01 22.72
N SER A 762 3.59 -13.07 22.07
CA SER A 762 4.71 -12.93 21.12
C SER A 762 4.33 -12.08 19.92
N PHE A 763 3.16 -12.33 19.32
CA PHE A 763 2.70 -11.59 18.15
C PHE A 763 2.32 -10.14 18.49
N TYR A 764 1.68 -9.88 19.63
CA TYR A 764 1.42 -8.52 20.08
C TYR A 764 2.72 -7.73 20.32
N LYS A 765 3.80 -8.37 20.79
CA LYS A 765 5.11 -7.71 20.94
C LYS A 765 5.77 -7.39 19.59
N GLN A 766 5.65 -8.27 18.60
CA GLN A 766 6.14 -7.98 17.24
C GLN A 766 5.39 -6.79 16.62
N ALA A 767 4.06 -6.74 16.80
CA ALA A 767 3.27 -5.59 16.38
C ALA A 767 3.70 -4.29 17.06
N LEU A 768 3.96 -4.35 18.38
CA LEU A 768 4.44 -3.21 19.15
C LEU A 768 5.82 -2.73 18.66
N GLU A 769 6.77 -3.63 18.41
CA GLU A 769 8.12 -3.27 17.96
C GLU A 769 8.09 -2.50 16.62
N ILE A 770 7.25 -2.94 15.67
CA ILE A 770 7.08 -2.23 14.39
C ILE A 770 6.47 -0.85 14.63
N ARG A 771 5.42 -0.75 15.45
CA ARG A 771 4.76 0.52 15.77
C ARG A 771 5.71 1.48 16.48
N GLU A 772 6.55 1.01 17.41
CA GLU A 772 7.54 1.84 18.12
C GLU A 772 8.63 2.40 17.19
N LYS A 773 8.97 1.68 16.11
CA LYS A 773 9.94 2.16 15.11
C LYS A 773 9.36 3.13 14.10
N THR A 774 8.06 3.06 13.84
CA THR A 774 7.41 3.73 12.69
C THR A 774 6.50 4.88 13.09
N LEU A 775 6.00 4.85 14.33
CA LEU A 775 5.04 5.83 14.83
C LEU A 775 5.67 6.68 15.93
N PRO A 776 5.24 7.96 16.06
CA PRO A 776 5.61 8.79 17.20
C PRO A 776 5.22 8.13 18.53
N SER A 777 5.96 8.41 19.60
CA SER A 777 5.79 7.78 20.92
C SER A 777 4.42 7.99 21.58
N ASN A 778 3.63 8.95 21.08
CA ASN A 778 2.27 9.24 21.51
C ASN A 778 1.20 8.70 20.54
N HIS A 779 1.52 7.92 19.52
CA HIS A 779 0.51 7.49 18.55
C HIS A 779 -0.57 6.56 19.19
N PRO A 780 -1.87 6.75 18.90
CA PRO A 780 -2.96 5.92 19.47
C PRO A 780 -2.79 4.40 19.28
N ASP A 781 -2.26 3.96 18.13
CA ASP A 781 -1.98 2.54 17.88
C ASP A 781 -0.99 1.90 18.88
N LEU A 782 -0.05 2.68 19.44
CA LEU A 782 0.82 2.20 20.52
C LEU A 782 0.01 1.93 21.79
N ALA A 783 -0.95 2.80 22.11
CA ALA A 783 -1.85 2.57 23.23
C ALA A 783 -2.70 1.31 23.02
N THR A 784 -3.18 1.06 21.80
CA THR A 784 -3.89 -0.18 21.45
C THR A 784 -3.03 -1.42 21.65
N SER A 785 -1.77 -1.40 21.17
CA SER A 785 -0.82 -2.49 21.40
C SER A 785 -0.60 -2.76 22.88
N TYR A 786 -0.36 -1.71 23.67
CA TYR A 786 -0.14 -1.85 25.12
C TYR A 786 -1.40 -2.38 25.83
N ASN A 787 -2.60 -1.92 25.46
CA ASN A 787 -3.86 -2.44 26.00
C ASN A 787 -4.03 -3.94 25.70
N ASN A 788 -3.78 -4.38 24.46
CA ASN A 788 -3.89 -5.80 24.09
C ASN A 788 -2.90 -6.67 24.89
N ILE A 789 -1.65 -6.22 25.04
CA ILE A 789 -0.65 -6.91 25.86
C ILE A 789 -1.08 -6.95 27.34
N GLY A 790 -1.64 -5.85 27.85
CA GLY A 790 -2.19 -5.76 29.21
C GLY A 790 -3.28 -6.81 29.44
N CYS A 791 -4.25 -6.92 28.52
CA CYS A 791 -5.33 -7.91 28.58
C CYS A 791 -4.81 -9.36 28.63
N VAL A 792 -3.77 -9.69 27.85
CA VAL A 792 -3.16 -11.02 27.88
C VAL A 792 -2.51 -11.29 29.24
N TYR A 793 -1.76 -10.34 29.80
CA TYR A 793 -1.19 -10.50 31.14
C TYR A 793 -2.26 -10.62 32.23
N THR A 794 -3.41 -9.95 32.11
CA THR A 794 -4.55 -10.13 33.02
C THR A 794 -5.07 -11.56 32.98
N LYS A 795 -5.22 -12.15 31.79
CA LYS A 795 -5.66 -13.56 31.63
C LYS A 795 -4.63 -14.57 32.13
N MET A 796 -3.34 -14.21 32.10
CA MET A 796 -2.24 -15.01 32.66
C MET A 796 -2.07 -14.82 34.18
N GLU A 797 -2.92 -14.02 34.84
CA GLU A 797 -2.84 -13.65 36.26
C GLU A 797 -1.53 -12.91 36.64
N GLU A 798 -0.80 -12.38 35.66
CA GLU A 798 0.40 -11.55 35.86
C GLU A 798 0.01 -10.08 36.05
N TYR A 799 -0.77 -9.80 37.08
CA TYR A 799 -1.45 -8.51 37.28
C TYR A 799 -0.50 -7.31 37.33
N SER A 800 0.70 -7.46 37.90
CA SER A 800 1.69 -6.37 37.98
C SER A 800 2.17 -5.90 36.60
N LYS A 801 2.39 -6.83 35.67
CA LYS A 801 2.74 -6.49 34.28
C LYS A 801 1.54 -5.89 33.56
N ALA A 802 0.34 -6.44 33.75
CA ALA A 802 -0.88 -5.91 33.15
C ALA A 802 -1.10 -4.43 33.50
N VAL A 803 -0.98 -4.06 34.78
CA VAL A 803 -1.07 -2.66 35.23
C VAL A 803 -0.05 -1.78 34.53
N SER A 804 1.21 -2.19 34.46
CA SER A 804 2.27 -1.40 33.80
C SER A 804 1.96 -1.11 32.33
N TYR A 805 1.44 -2.09 31.58
CA TYR A 805 1.07 -1.90 30.18
C TYR A 805 -0.18 -1.02 30.02
N PHE A 806 -1.20 -1.20 30.86
CA PHE A 806 -2.38 -0.34 30.83
C PHE A 806 -2.05 1.11 31.22
N GLU A 807 -1.11 1.34 32.14
CA GLU A 807 -0.64 2.68 32.47
C GLU A 807 0.07 3.36 31.29
N LYS A 808 0.93 2.64 30.56
CA LYS A 808 1.55 3.17 29.32
C LYS A 808 0.50 3.54 28.27
N ALA A 809 -0.50 2.68 28.07
CA ALA A 809 -1.60 2.98 27.14
C ALA A 809 -2.38 4.24 27.55
N ARG A 810 -2.71 4.35 28.85
CA ARG A 810 -3.38 5.51 29.43
C ARG A 810 -2.56 6.79 29.26
N GLU A 811 -1.26 6.77 29.55
CA GLU A 811 -0.38 7.95 29.42
C GLU A 811 -0.32 8.47 27.99
N ILE A 812 -0.32 7.58 27.01
CA ILE A 812 -0.38 7.95 25.58
C ILE A 812 -1.73 8.60 25.27
N GLN A 813 -2.82 7.98 25.71
CA GLN A 813 -4.18 8.50 25.47
C GLN A 813 -4.41 9.85 26.14
N GLU A 814 -3.98 10.05 27.40
CA GLU A 814 -4.09 11.33 28.11
C GLU A 814 -3.37 12.49 27.39
N LYS A 815 -2.34 12.18 26.60
CA LYS A 815 -1.59 13.18 25.82
C LYS A 815 -2.17 13.44 24.42
N THR A 816 -2.97 12.53 23.88
CA THR A 816 -3.39 12.56 22.46
C THR A 816 -4.85 12.82 22.25
N VAL A 817 -5.69 12.36 23.17
CA VAL A 817 -7.12 12.52 23.09
C VAL A 817 -7.62 13.36 24.27
N PRO A 818 -8.73 14.11 24.11
CA PRO A 818 -9.33 14.88 25.19
C PRO A 818 -9.62 14.02 26.43
N SER A 819 -9.67 14.65 27.60
CA SER A 819 -9.95 13.97 28.88
C SER A 819 -11.28 13.22 28.92
N ASN A 820 -12.19 13.52 27.99
CA ASN A 820 -13.46 12.84 27.82
C ASN A 820 -13.45 11.79 26.68
N HIS A 821 -12.32 11.35 26.15
CA HIS A 821 -12.34 10.40 25.04
C HIS A 821 -12.79 8.97 25.46
N PRO A 822 -13.63 8.27 24.68
CA PRO A 822 -14.09 6.91 25.02
C PRO A 822 -12.96 5.89 25.26
N THR A 823 -11.87 5.94 24.49
CA THR A 823 -10.72 5.03 24.68
C THR A 823 -10.04 5.19 26.04
N LEU A 824 -10.07 6.40 26.60
CA LEU A 824 -9.54 6.66 27.95
C LEU A 824 -10.43 6.00 29.02
N ALA A 825 -11.75 6.00 28.81
CA ALA A 825 -12.68 5.26 29.67
C ALA A 825 -12.39 3.75 29.62
N THR A 826 -12.15 3.18 28.43
CA THR A 826 -11.77 1.76 28.29
C THR A 826 -10.50 1.43 29.06
N SER A 827 -9.46 2.25 28.95
CA SER A 827 -8.20 2.05 29.69
C SER A 827 -8.42 2.13 31.21
N TYR A 828 -9.21 3.08 31.68
CA TYR A 828 -9.60 3.16 33.11
C TYR A 828 -10.39 1.93 33.56
N SER A 829 -11.36 1.45 32.78
CA SER A 829 -12.10 0.23 33.09
C SER A 829 -11.20 -1.02 33.14
N ASN A 830 -10.21 -1.12 32.26
CA ASN A 830 -9.24 -2.23 32.25
C ASN A 830 -8.35 -2.22 33.49
N ILE A 831 -7.80 -1.05 33.87
CA ILE A 831 -7.02 -0.91 35.11
C ILE A 831 -7.91 -1.23 36.33
N GLY A 832 -9.15 -0.74 36.35
CA GLY A 832 -10.13 -1.03 37.39
C GLY A 832 -10.37 -2.54 37.56
N SER A 833 -10.49 -3.27 36.46
CA SER A 833 -10.68 -4.72 36.47
C SER A 833 -9.47 -5.47 37.02
N VAL A 834 -8.25 -5.05 36.67
CA VAL A 834 -7.04 -5.66 37.24
C VAL A 834 -6.93 -5.37 38.74
N CYS A 835 -7.22 -4.13 39.17
CA CYS A 835 -7.26 -3.79 40.59
C CYS A 835 -8.33 -4.60 41.35
N GLU A 836 -9.50 -4.84 40.76
CA GLU A 836 -10.53 -5.69 41.33
C GLU A 836 -10.04 -7.14 41.54
N ASN A 837 -9.36 -7.71 40.54
CA ASN A 837 -8.81 -9.07 40.61
C ASN A 837 -7.66 -9.19 41.62
N MET A 838 -6.89 -8.12 41.83
CA MET A 838 -5.87 -8.04 42.90
C MET A 838 -6.47 -7.84 44.30
N GLY A 839 -7.78 -7.60 44.42
CA GLY A 839 -8.44 -7.27 45.69
C GLY A 839 -8.24 -5.82 46.15
N GLU A 840 -7.68 -4.94 45.31
CA GLU A 840 -7.50 -3.52 45.58
C GLU A 840 -8.79 -2.72 45.29
N TYR A 841 -9.88 -3.06 45.97
CA TYR A 841 -11.24 -2.58 45.67
C TYR A 841 -11.37 -1.05 45.65
N SER A 842 -10.68 -0.34 46.55
CA SER A 842 -10.70 1.13 46.57
C SER A 842 -10.08 1.75 45.31
N LYS A 843 -9.01 1.16 44.77
CA LYS A 843 -8.42 1.63 43.50
C LYS A 843 -9.31 1.25 42.31
N ALA A 844 -9.91 0.05 42.35
CA ALA A 844 -10.86 -0.38 41.33
C ALA A 844 -12.04 0.59 41.20
N LEU A 845 -12.65 0.99 42.33
CA LEU A 845 -13.72 1.99 42.36
C LEU A 845 -13.27 3.33 41.76
N LEU A 846 -12.11 3.84 42.19
CA LEU A 846 -11.59 5.11 41.67
C LEU A 846 -11.48 5.10 40.14
N TYR A 847 -10.97 4.01 39.56
CA TYR A 847 -10.81 3.91 38.11
C TYR A 847 -12.13 3.68 37.38
N TYR A 848 -13.04 2.86 37.93
CA TYR A 848 -14.37 2.70 37.35
C TYR A 848 -15.21 3.98 37.41
N GLU A 849 -15.09 4.78 38.46
CA GLU A 849 -15.75 6.09 38.58
C GLU A 849 -15.22 7.08 37.55
N LYS A 850 -13.91 7.12 37.30
CA LYS A 850 -13.32 7.92 36.22
C LYS A 850 -13.82 7.50 34.83
N ALA A 851 -13.88 6.20 34.57
CA ALA A 851 -14.43 5.68 33.31
C ALA A 851 -15.91 6.07 33.15
N LEU A 852 -16.69 5.96 34.22
CA LEU A 852 -18.10 6.34 34.24
C LEU A 852 -18.30 7.85 34.00
N GLU A 853 -17.49 8.72 34.61
CA GLU A 853 -17.57 10.17 34.42
C GLU A 853 -17.36 10.55 32.95
N ILE A 854 -16.37 9.93 32.30
CA ILE A 854 -16.10 10.12 30.88
C ILE A 854 -17.29 9.65 30.05
N GLN A 855 -17.78 8.45 30.29
CA GLN A 855 -18.91 7.89 29.54
C GLN A 855 -20.19 8.73 29.69
N GLN A 856 -20.47 9.25 30.88
CA GLN A 856 -21.65 10.08 31.15
C GLN A 856 -21.66 11.40 30.36
N LYS A 857 -20.48 11.95 30.04
CA LYS A 857 -20.36 13.19 29.27
C LYS A 857 -20.57 13.00 27.77
N ASN A 858 -20.29 11.81 27.24
CA ASN A 858 -20.28 11.58 25.79
C ASN A 858 -21.37 10.66 25.28
N LEU A 859 -21.92 9.79 26.14
CA LEU A 859 -22.85 8.75 25.73
C LEU A 859 -24.28 9.12 26.15
N PRO A 860 -25.30 8.76 25.35
CA PRO A 860 -26.69 8.93 25.71
C PRO A 860 -27.02 8.11 26.97
N SER A 861 -28.00 8.58 27.75
CA SER A 861 -28.34 8.00 29.07
C SER A 861 -28.77 6.52 29.07
N ASN A 862 -29.05 5.95 27.89
CA ASN A 862 -29.41 4.54 27.69
C ASN A 862 -28.26 3.72 27.08
N HIS A 863 -27.04 4.24 26.96
CA HIS A 863 -25.92 3.50 26.37
C HIS A 863 -25.45 2.33 27.25
N LEU A 864 -25.13 1.19 26.64
CA LEU A 864 -24.77 -0.04 27.37
C LEU A 864 -23.45 0.08 28.14
N ASP A 865 -22.50 0.88 27.68
CA ASP A 865 -21.24 1.11 28.40
C ASP A 865 -21.45 1.75 29.78
N LEU A 866 -22.42 2.65 29.91
CA LEU A 866 -22.81 3.20 31.22
C LEU A 866 -23.32 2.09 32.14
N ALA A 867 -24.11 1.16 31.58
CA ALA A 867 -24.63 0.02 32.30
C ALA A 867 -23.49 -0.89 32.80
N ASN A 868 -22.51 -1.17 31.95
CA ASN A 868 -21.32 -1.97 32.28
C ASN A 868 -20.50 -1.33 33.40
N SER A 869 -20.24 -0.01 33.34
CA SER A 869 -19.52 0.70 34.40
C SER A 869 -20.25 0.67 35.73
N TYR A 870 -21.58 0.92 35.75
CA TYR A 870 -22.37 0.75 36.96
C TYR A 870 -22.40 -0.69 37.49
N ASN A 871 -22.40 -1.68 36.59
CA ASN A 871 -22.37 -3.09 36.99
C ASN A 871 -21.04 -3.45 37.67
N ASN A 872 -19.92 -3.01 37.10
CA ASN A 872 -18.60 -3.24 37.68
C ASN A 872 -18.46 -2.56 39.05
N ILE A 873 -18.92 -1.31 39.18
CA ILE A 873 -18.98 -0.61 40.47
C ILE A 873 -19.86 -1.39 41.47
N GLY A 874 -21.01 -1.90 41.03
CA GLY A 874 -21.90 -2.74 41.83
C GLY A 874 -21.22 -4.01 42.35
N ASN A 875 -20.50 -4.71 41.47
CA ASN A 875 -19.74 -5.91 41.82
C ASN A 875 -18.62 -5.61 42.84
N VAL A 876 -17.91 -4.49 42.68
CA VAL A 876 -16.87 -4.10 43.64
C VAL A 876 -17.47 -3.78 45.01
N TYR A 877 -18.60 -3.06 45.07
CA TYR A 877 -19.31 -2.82 46.33
C TYR A 877 -19.83 -4.11 46.97
N ASP A 878 -20.32 -5.08 46.17
CA ASP A 878 -20.72 -6.40 46.66
C ASP A 878 -19.54 -7.14 47.30
N LYS A 879 -18.36 -7.14 46.64
CA LYS A 879 -17.12 -7.73 47.19
C LYS A 879 -16.63 -7.02 48.46
N MET A 880 -16.92 -5.73 48.62
CA MET A 880 -16.62 -4.96 49.82
C MET A 880 -17.65 -5.16 50.95
N GLY A 881 -18.78 -5.82 50.70
CA GLY A 881 -19.88 -5.97 51.65
C GLY A 881 -20.80 -4.74 51.78
N GLU A 882 -20.64 -3.74 50.91
CA GLU A 882 -21.44 -2.51 50.88
C GLU A 882 -22.74 -2.72 50.08
N TYR A 883 -23.59 -3.66 50.54
CA TYR A 883 -24.72 -4.18 49.77
C TYR A 883 -25.72 -3.11 49.30
N SER A 884 -25.96 -2.05 50.09
CA SER A 884 -26.88 -0.96 49.71
C SER A 884 -26.38 -0.16 48.49
N LYS A 885 -25.06 0.10 48.42
CA LYS A 885 -24.43 0.77 47.27
C LYS A 885 -24.37 -0.16 46.06
N ALA A 886 -24.09 -1.44 46.28
CA ALA A 886 -24.11 -2.45 45.22
C ALA A 886 -25.49 -2.51 44.54
N LEU A 887 -26.57 -2.62 45.33
CA LEU A 887 -27.95 -2.62 44.85
C LEU A 887 -28.30 -1.33 44.08
N SER A 888 -27.92 -0.16 44.61
CA SER A 888 -28.16 1.13 43.95
C SER A 888 -27.52 1.19 42.55
N SER A 889 -26.28 0.69 42.42
CA SER A 889 -25.57 0.63 41.14
C SER A 889 -26.20 -0.38 40.18
N HIS A 890 -26.52 -1.59 40.63
CA HIS A 890 -27.18 -2.59 39.78
C HIS A 890 -28.59 -2.17 39.34
N GLU A 891 -29.36 -1.47 40.17
CA GLU A 891 -30.66 -0.91 39.79
C GLU A 891 -30.53 0.13 38.67
N LYS A 892 -29.49 0.98 38.72
CA LYS A 892 -29.19 1.91 37.62
C LYS A 892 -28.84 1.15 36.35
N THR A 893 -27.99 0.13 36.43
CA THR A 893 -27.66 -0.75 35.30
C THR A 893 -28.92 -1.35 34.67
N ILE A 894 -29.82 -1.93 35.48
CA ILE A 894 -31.06 -2.54 34.99
C ILE A 894 -31.95 -1.51 34.28
N LYS A 895 -32.13 -0.30 34.86
CA LYS A 895 -32.92 0.77 34.23
C LYS A 895 -32.37 1.22 32.88
N ILE A 896 -31.04 1.26 32.73
CA ILE A 896 -30.38 1.58 31.46
C ILE A 896 -30.61 0.45 30.45
N CYS A 897 -30.34 -0.81 30.84
CA CYS A 897 -30.51 -1.97 29.97
C CYS A 897 -31.97 -2.17 29.53
N GLN A 898 -32.96 -1.96 30.40
CA GLN A 898 -34.39 -2.05 30.06
C GLN A 898 -34.82 -1.02 29.01
N LYS A 899 -34.16 0.14 28.95
CA LYS A 899 -34.44 1.16 27.90
C LYS A 899 -33.70 0.86 26.60
N ALA A 900 -32.58 0.14 26.67
CA ALA A 900 -31.70 -0.11 25.53
C ALA A 900 -31.99 -1.42 24.81
N LEU A 901 -32.50 -2.42 25.53
CA LEU A 901 -32.61 -3.81 25.07
C LEU A 901 -34.06 -4.31 25.14
N PRO A 902 -34.44 -5.30 24.32
CA PRO A 902 -35.70 -6.03 24.47
C PRO A 902 -35.87 -6.64 25.86
N SER A 903 -37.11 -6.76 26.33
CA SER A 903 -37.44 -7.25 27.68
C SER A 903 -36.95 -8.67 27.98
N ASN A 904 -36.76 -9.48 26.94
CA ASN A 904 -36.28 -10.85 27.04
C ASN A 904 -34.76 -10.99 26.84
N HIS A 905 -33.99 -9.90 26.80
CA HIS A 905 -32.55 -9.98 26.54
C HIS A 905 -31.79 -10.70 27.67
N SER A 906 -30.91 -11.64 27.33
CA SER A 906 -30.19 -12.51 28.30
C SER A 906 -29.39 -11.73 29.36
N LEU A 907 -28.83 -10.57 29.00
CA LEU A 907 -28.11 -9.69 29.92
C LEU A 907 -28.98 -9.23 31.11
N LEU A 908 -30.29 -9.01 30.92
CA LEU A 908 -31.20 -8.67 32.01
C LEU A 908 -31.34 -9.82 33.01
N ALA A 909 -31.32 -11.07 32.55
CA ALA A 909 -31.35 -12.23 33.43
C ALA A 909 -30.12 -12.30 34.34
N THR A 910 -28.92 -12.05 33.78
CA THR A 910 -27.67 -12.00 34.55
C THR A 910 -27.68 -10.87 35.59
N LEU A 911 -28.18 -9.69 35.22
CA LEU A 911 -28.28 -8.56 36.14
C LEU A 911 -29.25 -8.83 37.29
N TYR A 912 -30.41 -9.42 37.01
CA TYR A 912 -31.33 -9.83 38.06
C TYR A 912 -30.74 -10.93 38.95
N ALA A 913 -29.96 -11.86 38.40
CA ALA A 913 -29.23 -12.83 39.21
C ALA A 913 -28.19 -12.17 40.12
N ASN A 914 -27.44 -11.16 39.64
CA ASN A 914 -26.49 -10.41 40.47
C ASN A 914 -27.21 -9.71 41.62
N VAL A 915 -28.33 -9.02 41.35
CA VAL A 915 -29.15 -8.39 42.39
C VAL A 915 -29.69 -9.42 43.39
N GLY A 916 -30.15 -10.58 42.89
CA GLY A 916 -30.59 -11.70 43.72
C GLY A 916 -29.48 -12.21 44.65
N LEU A 917 -28.25 -12.32 44.15
CA LEU A 917 -27.08 -12.73 44.94
C LEU A 917 -26.74 -11.71 46.02
N VAL A 918 -26.79 -10.40 45.71
CA VAL A 918 -26.56 -9.34 46.69
C VAL A 918 -27.63 -9.36 47.79
N TYR A 919 -28.91 -9.52 47.45
CA TYR A 919 -29.97 -9.67 48.46
C TYR A 919 -29.83 -10.96 49.28
N HIS A 920 -29.36 -12.05 48.66
CA HIS A 920 -29.08 -13.30 49.38
C HIS A 920 -27.97 -13.11 50.43
N LYS A 921 -26.87 -12.42 50.07
CA LYS A 921 -25.79 -12.08 51.01
C LYS A 921 -26.21 -11.06 52.07
N ALA A 922 -27.14 -10.17 51.75
CA ALA A 922 -27.75 -9.23 52.69
C ALA A 922 -28.85 -9.87 53.56
N GLU A 923 -29.06 -11.19 53.46
CA GLU A 923 -30.05 -11.98 54.20
C GLU A 923 -31.53 -11.57 53.93
N GLU A 924 -31.79 -10.84 52.85
CA GLU A 924 -33.14 -10.47 52.40
C GLU A 924 -33.73 -11.52 51.44
N TYR A 925 -33.89 -12.74 51.93
CA TYR A 925 -34.21 -13.93 51.12
C TYR A 925 -35.47 -13.80 50.25
N SER A 926 -36.53 -13.11 50.72
CA SER A 926 -37.74 -12.91 49.93
C SER A 926 -37.50 -12.04 48.69
N LYS A 927 -36.64 -11.02 48.79
CA LYS A 927 -36.26 -10.19 47.63
C LYS A 927 -35.30 -10.93 46.72
N ALA A 928 -34.36 -11.70 47.29
CA ALA A 928 -33.46 -12.55 46.52
C ALA A 928 -34.25 -13.50 45.61
N LEU A 929 -35.26 -14.18 46.16
CA LEU A 929 -36.15 -15.08 45.41
C LEU A 929 -36.85 -14.35 44.25
N LEU A 930 -37.46 -13.19 44.53
CA LEU A 930 -38.16 -12.39 43.52
C LEU A 930 -37.26 -12.03 42.33
N TYR A 931 -36.01 -11.64 42.59
CA TYR A 931 -35.08 -11.27 41.52
C TYR A 931 -34.53 -12.49 40.77
N PHE A 932 -34.26 -13.61 41.46
CA PHE A 932 -33.90 -14.85 40.77
C PHE A 932 -35.04 -15.36 39.87
N GLU A 933 -36.30 -15.28 40.33
CA GLU A 933 -37.48 -15.65 39.54
C GLU A 933 -37.62 -14.79 38.27
N LYS A 934 -37.45 -13.46 38.38
CA LYS A 934 -37.43 -12.56 37.20
C LYS A 934 -36.35 -12.93 36.19
N GLY A 935 -35.13 -13.23 36.67
CA GLY A 935 -34.05 -13.65 35.78
C GLY A 935 -34.33 -15.00 35.12
N PHE A 936 -34.96 -15.91 35.86
CA PHE A 936 -35.33 -17.23 35.39
C PHE A 936 -36.47 -17.20 34.34
N GLU A 937 -37.49 -16.34 34.52
CA GLU A 937 -38.55 -16.13 33.51
C GLU A 937 -37.96 -15.71 32.15
N ILE A 938 -37.02 -14.76 32.15
CA ILE A 938 -36.34 -14.32 30.91
C ILE A 938 -35.55 -15.46 30.26
N GLN A 939 -34.90 -16.31 31.06
CA GLN A 939 -34.18 -17.49 30.54
C GLN A 939 -35.13 -18.50 29.91
N GLN A 940 -36.33 -18.71 30.48
CA GLN A 940 -37.35 -19.61 29.92
C GLN A 940 -37.85 -19.15 28.55
N GLU A 941 -37.98 -17.84 28.34
CA GLU A 941 -38.44 -17.28 27.06
C GLU A 941 -37.37 -17.37 25.95
N THR A 942 -36.09 -17.49 26.31
CA THR A 942 -34.98 -17.36 25.35
C THR A 942 -34.20 -18.64 25.08
N ARG A 943 -34.29 -19.66 25.94
CA ARG A 943 -33.43 -20.85 25.85
C ARG A 943 -34.20 -22.16 25.90
N PRO A 944 -33.71 -23.22 25.21
CA PRO A 944 -34.31 -24.55 25.29
C PRO A 944 -34.19 -25.10 26.72
N SER A 945 -35.22 -25.79 27.21
CA SER A 945 -35.38 -26.21 28.63
C SER A 945 -34.24 -27.03 29.23
N ASN A 946 -33.31 -27.55 28.41
CA ASN A 946 -32.13 -28.30 28.83
C ASN A 946 -30.84 -27.46 28.87
N HIS A 947 -30.91 -26.14 28.70
CA HIS A 947 -29.71 -25.30 28.70
C HIS A 947 -29.03 -25.26 30.09
N PRO A 948 -27.69 -25.38 30.20
CA PRO A 948 -26.97 -25.39 31.48
C PRO A 948 -27.23 -24.19 32.40
N ASP A 949 -27.51 -23.01 31.86
CA ASP A 949 -27.87 -21.82 32.65
C ASP A 949 -29.06 -22.02 33.60
N PHE A 950 -30.01 -22.91 33.27
CA PHE A 950 -31.11 -23.25 34.17
C PHE A 950 -30.61 -23.90 35.47
N ALA A 951 -29.51 -24.66 35.39
CA ALA A 951 -28.88 -25.27 36.55
C ALA A 951 -28.33 -24.21 37.52
N THR A 952 -27.76 -23.12 37.01
CA THR A 952 -27.30 -21.98 37.84
C THR A 952 -28.47 -21.30 38.53
N SER A 953 -29.55 -21.02 37.81
CA SER A 953 -30.74 -20.37 38.38
C SER A 953 -31.44 -21.26 39.42
N TYR A 954 -31.58 -22.55 39.15
CA TYR A 954 -32.12 -23.50 40.13
C TYR A 954 -31.22 -23.66 41.36
N ASN A 955 -29.90 -23.64 41.21
CA ASN A 955 -28.97 -23.63 42.34
C ASN A 955 -29.14 -22.38 43.22
N ASN A 956 -29.25 -21.20 42.60
CA ASN A 956 -29.45 -19.95 43.33
C ASN A 956 -30.79 -19.94 44.09
N ILE A 957 -31.88 -20.37 43.45
CA ILE A 957 -33.20 -20.48 44.07
C ILE A 957 -33.20 -21.54 45.19
N GLY A 958 -32.58 -22.70 44.95
CA GLY A 958 -32.40 -23.77 45.92
C GLY A 958 -31.66 -23.30 47.18
N SER A 959 -30.57 -22.54 47.00
CA SER A 959 -29.80 -21.97 48.11
C SER A 959 -30.59 -20.96 48.94
N VAL A 960 -31.41 -20.12 48.29
CA VAL A 960 -32.32 -19.22 49.03
C VAL A 960 -33.32 -20.02 49.87
N TYR A 961 -33.95 -21.06 49.31
CA TYR A 961 -34.89 -21.90 50.05
C TYR A 961 -34.24 -22.65 51.21
N GLU A 962 -33.00 -23.10 51.03
CA GLU A 962 -32.19 -23.72 52.07
C GLU A 962 -31.96 -22.75 53.23
N ARG A 963 -31.55 -21.51 52.96
CA ARG A 963 -31.36 -20.47 53.99
C ARG A 963 -32.65 -20.06 54.69
N MET A 964 -33.78 -20.16 54.01
CA MET A 964 -35.11 -19.96 54.61
C MET A 964 -35.60 -21.16 55.45
N GLY A 965 -34.84 -22.28 55.51
CA GLY A 965 -35.24 -23.51 56.20
C GLY A 965 -36.31 -24.33 55.49
N LYS A 966 -36.62 -24.01 54.22
CA LYS A 966 -37.61 -24.73 53.39
C LYS A 966 -36.93 -25.88 52.62
N TYR A 967 -36.35 -26.81 53.35
CA TYR A 967 -35.45 -27.83 52.82
C TYR A 967 -36.07 -28.74 51.74
N SER A 968 -37.36 -29.10 51.85
CA SER A 968 -38.03 -29.91 50.81
C SER A 968 -38.10 -29.20 49.46
N LYS A 969 -38.31 -27.88 49.45
CA LYS A 969 -38.27 -27.09 48.22
C LYS A 969 -36.85 -26.96 47.70
N ALA A 970 -35.87 -26.70 48.58
CA ALA A 970 -34.46 -26.60 48.20
C ALA A 970 -33.98 -27.89 47.50
N LEU A 971 -34.27 -29.06 48.09
CA LEU A 971 -33.94 -30.36 47.52
C LEU A 971 -34.54 -30.54 46.12
N SER A 972 -35.82 -30.21 45.93
CA SER A 972 -36.47 -30.34 44.61
C SER A 972 -35.81 -29.48 43.51
N TYR A 973 -35.21 -28.35 43.89
CA TYR A 973 -34.46 -27.51 42.94
C TYR A 973 -33.06 -28.08 42.68
N TYR A 974 -32.35 -28.54 43.70
CA TYR A 974 -31.05 -29.19 43.52
C TYR A 974 -31.14 -30.50 42.72
N GLU A 975 -32.24 -31.26 42.84
CA GLU A 975 -32.49 -32.45 42.02
C GLU A 975 -32.63 -32.11 40.53
N LYS A 976 -33.34 -31.02 40.20
CA LYS A 976 -33.43 -30.52 38.81
C LYS A 976 -32.08 -30.09 38.24
N VAL A 977 -31.21 -29.52 39.08
CA VAL A 977 -29.82 -29.17 38.68
C VAL A 977 -29.05 -30.43 38.30
N ILE A 978 -29.15 -31.48 39.12
CA ILE A 978 -28.50 -32.78 38.84
C ILE A 978 -29.04 -33.39 37.56
N GLU A 979 -30.36 -33.40 37.36
CA GLU A 979 -31.00 -33.91 36.15
C GLU A 979 -30.47 -33.20 34.90
N ILE A 980 -30.38 -31.86 34.92
CA ILE A 980 -29.82 -31.09 33.81
C ILE A 980 -28.35 -31.48 33.57
N TYR A 981 -27.52 -31.48 34.61
CA TYR A 981 -26.09 -31.77 34.45
C TYR A 981 -25.81 -33.21 34.02
N GLN A 982 -26.57 -34.20 34.50
CA GLN A 982 -26.43 -35.59 34.07
C GLN A 982 -26.84 -35.80 32.60
N ASN A 983 -27.82 -35.03 32.12
CA ASN A 983 -28.31 -35.12 30.75
C ASN A 983 -27.47 -34.32 29.74
N THR A 984 -26.67 -33.34 30.19
CA THR A 984 -25.98 -32.38 29.32
C THR A 984 -24.46 -32.42 29.39
N LEU A 985 -23.89 -32.91 30.48
CA LEU A 985 -22.45 -32.85 30.74
C LEU A 985 -21.89 -34.26 31.03
N PRO A 986 -20.58 -34.50 30.79
CA PRO A 986 -19.94 -35.76 31.18
C PRO A 986 -20.11 -36.03 32.68
N THR A 987 -20.21 -37.30 33.07
CA THR A 987 -20.50 -37.73 34.45
C THR A 987 -19.53 -37.21 35.51
N ASN A 988 -18.36 -36.71 35.10
CA ASN A 988 -17.31 -36.20 35.99
C ASN A 988 -17.25 -34.65 36.00
N HIS A 989 -18.23 -33.95 35.43
CA HIS A 989 -18.16 -32.49 35.33
C HIS A 989 -18.16 -31.80 36.72
N PRO A 990 -17.30 -30.78 36.97
CA PRO A 990 -17.20 -30.09 38.26
C PRO A 990 -18.53 -29.53 38.80
N GLY A 991 -19.44 -29.11 37.91
CA GLY A 991 -20.78 -28.64 38.28
C GLY A 991 -21.63 -29.68 39.02
N LEU A 992 -21.43 -30.97 38.71
CA LEU A 992 -22.11 -32.06 39.43
C LEU A 992 -21.56 -32.22 40.85
N ALA A 993 -20.24 -32.08 41.03
CA ALA A 993 -19.62 -32.09 42.35
C ALA A 993 -20.11 -30.93 43.23
N GLN A 994 -20.23 -29.73 42.66
CA GLN A 994 -20.75 -28.56 43.36
C GLN A 994 -22.22 -28.75 43.78
N SER A 995 -23.03 -29.39 42.93
CA SER A 995 -24.44 -29.67 43.23
C SER A 995 -24.58 -30.65 44.39
N TYR A 996 -23.79 -31.73 44.39
CA TYR A 996 -23.76 -32.65 45.54
C TYR A 996 -23.23 -31.98 46.81
N ASN A 997 -22.25 -31.09 46.71
CA ASN A 997 -21.79 -30.29 47.85
C ASN A 997 -22.91 -29.39 48.43
N ASN A 998 -23.72 -28.77 47.58
CA ASN A 998 -24.85 -27.95 48.01
C ASN A 998 -25.93 -28.79 48.73
N ILE A 999 -26.23 -30.00 48.22
CA ILE A 999 -27.15 -30.93 48.88
C ILE A 999 -26.57 -31.41 50.23
N GLY A 1000 -25.27 -31.71 50.27
CA GLY A 1000 -24.58 -32.06 51.52
C GLY A 1000 -24.68 -30.93 52.55
N LEU A 1001 -24.50 -29.68 52.13
CA LEU A 1001 -24.68 -28.49 52.98
C LEU A 1001 -26.11 -28.33 53.48
N MET A 1002 -27.10 -28.59 52.63
CA MET A 1002 -28.50 -28.58 53.02
C MET A 1002 -28.79 -29.61 54.13
N TYR A 1003 -28.37 -30.87 53.96
CA TYR A 1003 -28.54 -31.91 54.98
C TYR A 1003 -27.77 -31.62 56.27
N TYR A 1004 -26.57 -31.03 56.15
CA TYR A 1004 -25.82 -30.53 57.29
C TYR A 1004 -26.62 -29.50 58.10
N ASN A 1005 -27.26 -28.54 57.41
CA ASN A 1005 -28.12 -27.53 58.03
C ASN A 1005 -29.43 -28.11 58.61
N MET A 1006 -29.94 -29.21 58.04
CA MET A 1006 -31.02 -30.01 58.62
C MET A 1006 -30.60 -30.82 59.87
N LYS A 1007 -29.30 -30.89 60.15
CA LYS A 1007 -28.67 -31.77 61.17
C LYS A 1007 -28.77 -33.26 60.86
N ASP A 1008 -29.04 -33.63 59.60
CA ASP A 1008 -28.90 -35.01 59.14
C ASP A 1008 -27.46 -35.21 58.64
N TYR A 1009 -26.57 -35.44 59.59
CA TYR A 1009 -25.14 -35.56 59.33
C TYR A 1009 -24.79 -36.81 58.52
N SER A 1010 -25.65 -37.83 58.54
CA SER A 1010 -25.42 -39.09 57.81
C SER A 1010 -25.59 -38.91 56.31
N GLU A 1011 -26.70 -38.31 55.88
CA GLU A 1011 -26.93 -37.97 54.48
C GLU A 1011 -25.98 -36.87 54.01
N ALA A 1012 -25.69 -35.87 54.85
CA ALA A 1012 -24.71 -34.83 54.53
C ALA A 1012 -23.35 -35.43 54.14
N LEU A 1013 -22.87 -36.42 54.92
CA LEU A 1013 -21.61 -37.10 54.65
C LEU A 1013 -21.63 -37.85 53.31
N SER A 1014 -22.71 -38.61 53.05
CA SER A 1014 -22.90 -39.36 51.79
C SER A 1014 -22.77 -38.45 50.55
N TYR A 1015 -23.42 -37.29 50.57
CA TYR A 1015 -23.37 -36.34 49.47
C TYR A 1015 -22.01 -35.63 49.35
N TYR A 1016 -21.35 -35.30 50.45
CA TYR A 1016 -19.99 -34.75 50.39
C TYR A 1016 -18.97 -35.75 49.85
N GLU A 1017 -19.08 -37.03 50.20
CA GLU A 1017 -18.20 -38.08 49.67
C GLU A 1017 -18.40 -38.28 48.16
N ARG A 1018 -19.64 -38.20 47.67
CA ARG A 1018 -19.95 -38.17 46.23
C ARG A 1018 -19.34 -36.96 45.52
N ALA A 1019 -19.42 -35.77 46.13
CA ALA A 1019 -18.79 -34.57 45.59
C ALA A 1019 -17.26 -34.71 45.53
N MET A 1020 -16.64 -35.29 46.57
CA MET A 1020 -15.20 -35.52 46.67
C MET A 1020 -14.69 -36.49 45.61
N ASP A 1021 -15.39 -37.60 45.36
CA ASP A 1021 -15.03 -38.58 44.34
C ASP A 1021 -14.94 -37.95 42.94
N ILE A 1022 -15.92 -37.11 42.59
CA ILE A 1022 -15.88 -36.35 41.33
C ILE A 1022 -14.74 -35.33 41.33
N CYS A 1023 -14.53 -34.59 42.42
CA CYS A 1023 -13.46 -33.61 42.48
C CYS A 1023 -12.07 -34.24 42.31
N GLN A 1024 -11.81 -35.38 42.94
CA GLN A 1024 -10.51 -36.08 42.85
C GLN A 1024 -10.21 -36.63 41.44
N ARG A 1025 -11.25 -36.98 40.68
CA ARG A 1025 -11.10 -37.51 39.32
C ARG A 1025 -10.88 -36.42 38.26
N THR A 1026 -11.22 -35.16 38.56
CA THR A 1026 -11.43 -34.15 37.51
C THR A 1026 -10.74 -32.81 37.76
N LEU A 1027 -10.46 -32.45 39.00
CA LEU A 1027 -9.95 -31.12 39.37
C LEU A 1027 -8.49 -31.19 39.86
N SER A 1028 -7.71 -30.14 39.56
CA SER A 1028 -6.37 -29.97 40.12
C SER A 1028 -6.42 -29.96 41.65
N PRO A 1029 -5.43 -30.53 42.38
CA PRO A 1029 -5.40 -30.55 43.85
C PRO A 1029 -5.52 -29.16 44.51
N THR A 1030 -5.18 -28.10 43.77
CA THR A 1030 -5.23 -26.70 44.23
C THR A 1030 -6.62 -26.06 44.07
N TYR A 1031 -7.58 -26.76 43.45
CA TYR A 1031 -8.90 -26.18 43.17
C TYR A 1031 -9.68 -25.94 44.48
N PRO A 1032 -10.24 -24.73 44.72
CA PRO A 1032 -10.84 -24.36 46.01
C PRO A 1032 -11.95 -25.29 46.51
N LEU A 1033 -12.73 -25.88 45.59
CA LEU A 1033 -13.82 -26.80 45.94
C LEU A 1033 -13.31 -28.07 46.65
N ILE A 1034 -12.13 -28.60 46.28
CA ILE A 1034 -11.55 -29.78 46.96
C ILE A 1034 -11.30 -29.48 48.43
N LYS A 1035 -10.75 -28.30 48.73
CA LYS A 1035 -10.46 -27.88 50.09
C LYS A 1035 -11.76 -27.74 50.89
N SER A 1036 -12.76 -27.05 50.33
CA SER A 1036 -14.07 -26.86 50.97
C SER A 1036 -14.76 -28.20 51.27
N VAL A 1037 -14.85 -29.10 50.30
CA VAL A 1037 -15.52 -30.40 50.51
C VAL A 1037 -14.74 -31.26 51.52
N LYS A 1038 -13.39 -31.22 51.52
CA LYS A 1038 -12.58 -31.93 52.53
C LYS A 1038 -12.87 -31.43 53.94
N GLU A 1039 -12.88 -30.12 54.13
CA GLU A 1039 -13.19 -29.49 55.42
C GLU A 1039 -14.61 -29.87 55.89
N SER A 1040 -15.60 -29.82 54.99
CA SER A 1040 -16.97 -30.25 55.27
C SER A 1040 -17.06 -31.72 55.71
N ILE A 1041 -16.38 -32.64 55.01
CA ILE A 1041 -16.32 -34.06 55.38
C ILE A 1041 -15.71 -34.23 56.78
N GLU A 1042 -14.60 -33.54 57.07
CA GLU A 1042 -13.90 -33.65 58.35
C GLU A 1042 -14.77 -33.15 59.52
N VAL A 1043 -15.46 -32.02 59.34
CA VAL A 1043 -16.39 -31.47 60.32
C VAL A 1043 -17.53 -32.45 60.60
N VAL A 1044 -18.14 -33.00 59.55
CA VAL A 1044 -19.26 -33.94 59.70
C VAL A 1044 -18.83 -35.23 60.37
N LYS A 1045 -17.68 -35.80 60.00
CA LYS A 1045 -17.12 -37.01 60.66
C LYS A 1045 -16.87 -36.78 62.15
N LYS A 1046 -16.31 -35.62 62.53
CA LYS A 1046 -16.11 -35.24 63.95
C LYS A 1046 -17.43 -35.12 64.71
N ILE A 1047 -18.49 -34.64 64.06
CA ILE A 1047 -19.82 -34.53 64.69
C ILE A 1047 -20.44 -35.91 64.87
N LEU A 1048 -20.43 -36.76 63.84
CA LEU A 1048 -20.96 -38.12 63.91
C LEU A 1048 -20.25 -38.95 64.98
N GLN A 1049 -18.91 -38.88 65.05
CA GLN A 1049 -18.14 -39.59 66.08
C GLN A 1049 -18.53 -39.14 67.50
N ARG A 1050 -18.80 -37.84 67.72
CA ARG A 1050 -19.28 -37.32 69.01
C ARG A 1050 -20.73 -37.71 69.33
N ILE A 1051 -21.53 -38.05 68.33
CA ILE A 1051 -22.90 -38.55 68.50
C ILE A 1051 -22.85 -40.04 68.87
N ASP A 1052 -21.99 -40.82 68.22
CA ASP A 1052 -21.80 -42.25 68.51
C ASP A 1052 -21.09 -42.51 69.86
N ASP A 1053 -20.23 -41.59 70.31
CA ASP A 1053 -19.56 -41.65 71.62
C ASP A 1053 -20.46 -41.23 72.81
N LYS A 1054 -21.70 -40.76 72.55
CA LYS A 1054 -22.69 -40.32 73.56
C LYS A 1054 -23.86 -41.28 73.65
#